data_AF-A0A924WEE7-F1
#
_entry.id   AF-A0A924WEE7-F1
#
_cell.length_a   1.000
_cell.length_b   1.000
_cell.length_c   1.000
_cell.angle_alpha   90.00
_cell.angle_beta   90.00
_cell.angle_gamma   90.00
#
_symmetry.space_group_name_H-M   'P 1'
#
loop_
_entity.id
_entity.type
_entity.pdbx_description
1 polymer ?
#
loop_
_entity_poly.entity_id
_entity_poly.type
_entity_poly.pdbx_seq_one_letter_code
_entity_poly.pdbx_strand_id
1 'polypeptide(L)'
;MQKSELTRLFFREAEKICLKKDLPRAEAVILLYRLMESVFIEVTKEERIHFTTLFARIAYVCHRKKVPGKLQLYIHSFRRSVSELLKKPEAGTADIPESVYNMGVFVATGCIANLFDSEIPGELQKILPAEKTFLIKREGIVERLPQTRVVALADDPVKQQLLVRDETNFTKNIFVQYNIAERNENFNPTIQAIRQVFGFPVSLNLIDVAVDRKGIYKPRAFVVEPDYLIDVTAIAETFKDFGTEPLLHLVKKFQPFETSTALMLGNIANFFLDELMTHPGLTFQELKSKIFKLNPLAITLFDNFQVKEMMDKSQKHFINIKQMVLEGFEKQGIKPANCYLEPSFYAPVYGIQGRLDVFYQNPDNKKEAAIVELKSGRPYRTNAYGINHNHFTQTLLYDLLLKAAFGQQYEPANYILYSGEDVRQLRFAPTIKSQQYEALQIRNQLVAIEQQLISLQQSAPGQKTIFHDLNLNKFAHLKGFEKKDLEAFEKTFSEMSALERSYFIAFSGFIAAEHRLAKTGVQGIENANGVAGLWLNDAQQKEDNFDIIRSLTIETNHSTAEDPLIVFRKTEFSNRLANFRIGDIVVIYPSADKTLDGILHNQIFKSTVVAITPEDVTVRLRCKQFNNNIFKEYKYWNIEHDLLD
;
A
#
# COMPACT_ATOMS: atom_id res chain seq x y z
N MET A 1 -25.85 -1.94 24.11
CA MET A 1 -26.65 -0.79 24.60
C MET A 1 -27.51 -0.33 23.44
N GLN A 2 -28.80 -0.05 23.63
CA GLN A 2 -29.63 0.40 22.50
C GLN A 2 -29.10 1.74 21.98
N LYS A 3 -29.10 1.95 20.65
CA LYS A 3 -28.57 3.16 20.00
C LYS A 3 -29.16 4.46 20.61
N SER A 4 -30.42 4.40 21.05
CA SER A 4 -31.13 5.49 21.75
C SER A 4 -30.54 5.84 23.11
N GLU A 5 -30.20 4.85 23.95
CA GLU A 5 -29.59 5.06 25.26
C GLU A 5 -28.19 5.66 25.14
N LEU A 6 -27.40 5.18 24.18
CA LEU A 6 -26.05 5.68 23.92
C LEU A 6 -26.07 7.13 23.44
N THR A 7 -26.99 7.46 22.54
CA THR A 7 -27.20 8.84 22.06
C THR A 7 -27.57 9.77 23.22
N ARG A 8 -28.47 9.32 24.11
CA ARG A 8 -28.88 10.07 25.30
C ARG A 8 -27.71 10.29 26.27
N LEU A 9 -26.85 9.29 26.45
CA LEU A 9 -25.63 9.42 27.26
C LEU A 9 -24.66 10.44 26.67
N PHE A 10 -24.38 10.41 25.37
CA PHE A 10 -23.49 11.39 24.75
C PHE A 10 -24.02 12.83 24.84
N PHE A 11 -25.32 13.04 24.63
CA PHE A 11 -25.91 14.37 24.83
C PHE A 11 -25.89 14.81 26.29
N ARG A 12 -26.13 13.91 27.25
CA ARG A 12 -26.01 14.23 28.68
C ARG A 12 -24.58 14.63 29.07
N GLU A 13 -23.57 13.98 28.49
CA GLU A 13 -22.17 14.40 28.68
C GLU A 13 -21.91 15.78 28.06
N ALA A 14 -22.44 16.07 26.86
CA ALA A 14 -22.35 17.40 26.28
C ALA A 14 -23.00 18.48 27.18
N GLU A 15 -24.19 18.20 27.72
CA GLU A 15 -24.89 19.10 28.66
C GLU A 15 -24.06 19.36 29.92
N LYS A 16 -23.49 18.31 30.53
CA LYS A 16 -22.62 18.45 31.70
C LYS A 16 -21.41 19.33 31.44
N ILE A 17 -20.83 19.26 30.24
CA ILE A 17 -19.66 20.06 29.89
C ILE A 17 -20.09 21.52 29.63
N CYS A 18 -21.14 21.74 28.85
CA CYS A 18 -21.50 23.07 28.37
C CYS A 18 -22.26 23.93 29.40
N LEU A 19 -22.97 23.30 30.35
CA LEU A 19 -23.83 24.00 31.32
C LEU A 19 -23.17 24.14 32.72
N LYS A 20 -21.96 23.61 32.91
CA LYS A 20 -21.23 23.71 34.19
C LYS A 20 -20.62 25.11 34.35
N LYS A 21 -21.17 25.91 35.27
CA LYS A 21 -20.83 27.32 35.48
C LYS A 21 -19.36 27.59 35.85
N ASP A 22 -18.70 26.67 36.56
CA ASP A 22 -17.34 26.85 37.07
C ASP A 22 -16.28 26.04 36.30
N LEU A 23 -16.61 25.53 35.10
CA LEU A 23 -15.66 24.77 34.30
C LEU A 23 -14.76 25.72 33.49
N PRO A 24 -13.42 25.69 33.65
CA PRO A 24 -12.52 26.48 32.83
C PRO A 24 -12.71 26.17 31.35
N ARG A 25 -12.71 27.21 30.49
CA ARG A 25 -12.95 27.05 29.05
C ARG A 25 -11.95 26.08 28.39
N ALA A 26 -10.70 26.07 28.84
CA ALA A 26 -9.71 25.11 28.37
C ALA A 26 -10.05 23.66 28.69
N GLU A 27 -10.49 23.41 29.91
CA GLU A 27 -10.94 22.10 30.32
C GLU A 27 -12.18 21.68 29.53
N ALA A 28 -13.15 22.58 29.35
CA ALA A 28 -14.34 22.34 28.56
C ALA A 28 -14.02 21.96 27.10
N VAL A 29 -13.09 22.68 26.44
CA VAL A 29 -12.65 22.37 25.08
C VAL A 29 -12.01 20.98 24.98
N ILE A 30 -11.16 20.61 25.94
CA ILE A 30 -10.53 19.27 25.97
C ILE A 30 -11.60 18.19 26.18
N LEU A 31 -12.58 18.42 27.06
CA LEU A 31 -13.67 17.47 27.30
C LEU A 31 -14.59 17.32 26.08
N LEU A 32 -14.92 18.41 25.39
CA LEU A 32 -15.68 18.39 24.13
C LEU A 32 -14.92 17.63 23.03
N TYR A 33 -13.60 17.79 22.97
CA TYR A 33 -12.75 17.02 22.06
C TYR A 33 -12.75 15.52 22.37
N ARG A 34 -12.59 15.14 23.64
CA ARG A 34 -12.67 13.73 24.07
C ARG A 34 -14.05 13.12 23.83
N LEU A 35 -15.11 13.91 24.00
CA LEU A 35 -16.48 13.49 23.68
C LEU A 35 -16.64 13.24 22.18
N MET A 36 -16.19 14.17 21.34
CA MET A 36 -16.18 14.00 19.89
C MET A 36 -15.39 12.74 19.49
N GLU A 37 -14.18 12.56 20.02
CA GLU A 37 -13.36 11.38 19.75
C GLU A 37 -14.12 10.09 20.12
N SER A 38 -14.69 10.03 21.32
CA SER A 38 -15.44 8.89 21.85
C SER A 38 -16.66 8.53 20.97
N VAL A 39 -17.34 9.54 20.41
CA VAL A 39 -18.42 9.34 19.42
C VAL A 39 -17.90 8.63 18.17
N PHE A 40 -16.76 9.07 17.60
CA PHE A 40 -16.16 8.41 16.43
C PHE A 40 -15.63 7.00 16.77
N ILE A 41 -15.08 6.77 17.96
CA ILE A 41 -14.65 5.44 18.41
C ILE A 41 -15.86 4.50 18.45
N GLU A 42 -16.96 4.92 19.09
CA GLU A 42 -18.13 4.07 19.25
C GLU A 42 -18.81 3.78 17.91
N VAL A 43 -18.90 4.76 17.01
CA VAL A 43 -19.46 4.57 15.65
C VAL A 43 -18.64 3.59 14.80
N THR A 44 -17.34 3.43 15.08
CA THR A 44 -16.45 2.51 14.33
C THR A 44 -16.18 1.19 15.04
N LYS A 45 -16.71 1.00 16.25
CA LYS A 45 -16.46 -0.17 17.09
C LYS A 45 -16.91 -1.48 16.44
N GLU A 46 -18.04 -1.46 15.74
CA GLU A 46 -18.57 -2.62 15.04
C GLU A 46 -17.82 -2.93 13.75
N GLU A 47 -17.12 -1.94 13.16
CA GLU A 47 -16.38 -2.11 11.91
C GLU A 47 -15.11 -2.94 12.08
N ARG A 48 -14.52 -2.93 13.28
CA ARG A 48 -13.25 -3.63 13.57
C ARG A 48 -12.14 -3.32 12.55
N ILE A 49 -12.21 -2.16 11.90
CA ILE A 49 -11.17 -1.64 11.02
C ILE A 49 -10.20 -0.86 11.89
N HIS A 50 -8.90 -1.14 11.76
CA HIS A 50 -7.88 -0.38 12.45
C HIS A 50 -7.64 0.95 11.71
N PHE A 51 -7.53 2.05 12.45
CA PHE A 51 -7.17 3.37 11.92
C PHE A 51 -5.98 3.88 12.72
N THR A 52 -4.86 4.13 12.06
CA THR A 52 -3.63 4.70 12.66
C THR A 52 -3.80 6.12 13.15
N THR A 53 -4.76 6.85 12.57
CA THR A 53 -5.02 8.24 12.94
C THR A 53 -6.51 8.49 13.17
N LEU A 54 -6.81 9.36 14.13
CA LEU A 54 -8.18 9.87 14.33
C LEU A 54 -8.70 10.55 13.05
N PHE A 55 -7.81 11.18 12.27
CA PHE A 55 -8.14 11.73 10.95
C PHE A 55 -8.73 10.67 10.01
N ALA A 56 -8.04 9.53 9.82
CA ALA A 56 -8.49 8.47 8.92
C ALA A 56 -9.84 7.88 9.37
N ARG A 57 -10.03 7.75 10.70
CA ARG A 57 -11.30 7.34 11.31
C ARG A 57 -12.43 8.32 11.01
N ILE A 58 -12.20 9.62 11.24
CA ILE A 58 -13.18 10.68 10.95
C ILE A 58 -13.52 10.68 9.45
N ALA A 59 -12.52 10.66 8.56
CA ALA A 59 -12.73 10.66 7.12
C ALA A 59 -13.58 9.47 6.65
N TYR A 60 -13.29 8.27 7.18
CA TYR A 60 -14.08 7.06 6.92
C TYR A 60 -15.54 7.21 7.38
N VAL A 61 -15.76 7.64 8.62
CA VAL A 61 -17.11 7.81 9.18
C VAL A 61 -17.89 8.88 8.42
N CYS A 62 -17.28 10.03 8.15
CA CYS A 62 -17.91 11.14 7.45
C CYS A 62 -18.34 10.75 6.04
N HIS A 63 -17.52 9.98 5.32
CA HIS A 63 -17.89 9.44 4.02
C HIS A 63 -19.07 8.48 4.12
N ARG A 64 -18.99 7.49 5.02
CA ARG A 64 -20.01 6.43 5.16
C ARG A 64 -21.35 6.95 5.66
N LYS A 65 -21.35 7.86 6.64
CA LYS A 65 -22.55 8.46 7.22
C LYS A 65 -23.02 9.71 6.47
N LYS A 66 -22.36 10.07 5.35
CA LYS A 66 -22.67 11.24 4.52
C LYS A 66 -22.77 12.53 5.35
N VAL A 67 -21.86 12.70 6.31
CA VAL A 67 -21.82 13.88 7.19
C VAL A 67 -21.68 15.14 6.32
N PRO A 68 -22.43 16.23 6.57
CA PRO A 68 -22.36 17.44 5.75
C PRO A 68 -20.94 18.01 5.67
N GLY A 69 -20.49 18.38 4.47
CA GLY A 69 -19.11 18.84 4.24
C GLY A 69 -18.70 20.08 5.07
N LYS A 70 -19.67 20.90 5.49
CA LYS A 70 -19.44 22.03 6.40
C LYS A 70 -19.15 21.57 7.83
N LEU A 71 -19.87 20.56 8.32
CA LEU A 71 -19.59 19.94 9.62
C LEU A 71 -18.24 19.20 9.61
N GLN A 72 -17.89 18.50 8.52
CA GLN A 72 -16.57 17.88 8.36
C GLN A 72 -15.44 18.90 8.52
N LEU A 73 -15.57 20.06 7.87
CA LEU A 73 -14.60 21.15 7.98
C LEU A 73 -14.43 21.63 9.43
N TYR A 74 -15.53 21.80 10.17
CA TYR A 74 -15.49 22.21 11.57
C TYR A 74 -14.91 21.12 12.47
N ILE A 75 -15.24 19.85 12.25
CA ILE A 75 -14.64 18.71 12.98
C ILE A 75 -13.12 18.74 12.86
N HIS A 76 -12.62 18.85 11.62
CA HIS A 76 -11.18 18.85 11.36
C HIS A 76 -10.49 20.11 11.91
N SER A 77 -11.15 21.27 11.82
CA SER A 77 -10.63 22.53 12.36
C SER A 77 -10.57 22.51 13.88
N PHE A 78 -11.62 22.03 14.54
CA PHE A 78 -11.66 21.89 16.00
C PHE A 78 -10.60 20.93 16.50
N ARG A 79 -10.48 19.75 15.90
CA ARG A 79 -9.42 18.78 16.23
C ARG A 79 -8.03 19.38 16.11
N ARG A 80 -7.78 20.18 15.07
CA ARG A 80 -6.50 20.85 14.86
C ARG A 80 -6.23 21.88 15.96
N SER A 81 -7.20 22.75 16.27
CA SER A 81 -7.05 23.75 17.33
C SER A 81 -6.71 23.10 18.67
N VAL A 82 -7.37 21.99 19.03
CA VAL A 82 -7.08 21.25 20.27
C VAL A 82 -5.71 20.57 20.22
N SER A 83 -5.31 20.02 19.08
CA SER A 83 -3.98 19.41 18.91
C SER A 83 -2.84 20.43 19.07
N GLU A 84 -3.03 21.66 18.60
CA GLU A 84 -2.05 22.75 18.78
C GLU A 84 -1.99 23.22 20.24
N LEU A 85 -3.13 23.26 20.95
CA LEU A 85 -3.20 23.58 22.38
C LEU A 85 -2.45 22.55 23.23
N LEU A 86 -2.64 21.25 22.98
CA LEU A 86 -1.99 20.17 23.74
C LEU A 86 -0.46 20.15 23.57
N LYS A 87 0.06 20.72 22.47
CA LYS A 87 1.51 20.80 22.20
C LYS A 87 2.21 21.95 22.95
N LYS A 88 1.47 22.91 23.52
CA LYS A 88 2.03 24.07 24.23
C LYS A 88 1.48 24.14 25.67
N PRO A 89 1.83 23.19 26.55
CA PRO A 89 1.32 23.17 27.93
C PRO A 89 1.76 24.40 28.75
N GLU A 90 2.85 25.08 28.37
CA GLU A 90 3.39 26.26 29.07
C GLU A 90 2.68 27.57 28.69
N ALA A 91 1.98 27.62 27.55
CA ALA A 91 1.06 28.71 27.24
C ALA A 91 -0.21 28.45 28.05
N GLY A 92 -0.29 29.01 29.26
CA GLY A 92 -1.32 28.70 30.24
C GLY A 92 -2.74 28.57 29.66
N THR A 93 -3.52 27.67 30.25
CA THR A 93 -4.92 27.34 29.90
C THR A 93 -5.92 28.52 29.99
N ALA A 94 -5.43 29.75 30.19
CA ALA A 94 -6.23 30.95 30.44
C ALA A 94 -6.79 31.61 29.17
N ASP A 95 -6.13 31.50 28.00
CA ASP A 95 -6.49 32.25 26.78
C ASP A 95 -6.99 31.37 25.62
N ILE A 96 -7.95 30.48 25.85
CA ILE A 96 -8.64 29.83 24.73
C ILE A 96 -9.65 30.81 24.10
N PRO A 97 -9.55 31.10 22.79
CA PRO A 97 -10.52 31.94 22.10
C PRO A 97 -11.93 31.34 22.24
N GLU A 98 -12.91 32.21 22.53
CA GLU A 98 -14.31 31.81 22.64
C GLU A 98 -14.81 31.09 21.36
N SER A 99 -14.29 31.47 20.20
CA SER A 99 -14.56 30.83 18.91
C SER A 99 -14.20 29.33 18.89
N VAL A 100 -13.12 28.92 19.57
CA VAL A 100 -12.70 27.50 19.64
C VAL A 100 -13.64 26.71 20.55
N TYR A 101 -14.05 27.30 21.68
CA TYR A 101 -15.06 26.71 22.56
C TYR A 101 -16.40 26.53 21.85
N ASN A 102 -16.90 27.60 21.22
CA ASN A 102 -18.12 27.57 20.44
C ASN A 102 -18.04 26.52 19.32
N MET A 103 -16.89 26.40 18.65
CA MET A 103 -16.70 25.38 17.62
C MET A 103 -16.76 23.97 18.22
N GLY A 104 -16.19 23.77 19.41
CA GLY A 104 -16.29 22.51 20.13
C GLY A 104 -17.71 22.11 20.49
N VAL A 105 -18.53 23.06 20.98
CA VAL A 105 -19.95 22.82 21.29
C VAL A 105 -20.71 22.42 20.02
N PHE A 106 -20.54 23.19 18.94
CA PHE A 106 -21.17 22.92 17.64
C PHE A 106 -20.76 21.55 17.08
N VAL A 107 -19.46 21.24 17.11
CA VAL A 107 -18.90 20.00 16.57
C VAL A 107 -19.36 18.79 17.40
N ALA A 108 -19.26 18.84 18.72
CA ALA A 108 -19.62 17.70 19.58
C ALA A 108 -21.11 17.36 19.42
N THR A 109 -21.99 18.36 19.53
CA THR A 109 -23.44 18.17 19.41
C THR A 109 -23.85 17.80 17.98
N GLY A 110 -23.27 18.45 16.97
CA GLY A 110 -23.49 18.16 15.56
C GLY A 110 -23.06 16.75 15.17
N CYS A 111 -21.93 16.27 15.69
CA CYS A 111 -21.47 14.89 15.52
C CYS A 111 -22.46 13.89 16.10
N ILE A 112 -22.92 14.10 17.34
CA ILE A 112 -23.89 13.20 17.97
C ILE A 112 -25.18 13.17 17.14
N ALA A 113 -25.72 14.34 16.79
CA ALA A 113 -26.95 14.45 16.01
C ALA A 113 -26.85 13.75 14.64
N ASN A 114 -25.80 14.04 13.87
CA ASN A 114 -25.64 13.49 12.52
C ASN A 114 -25.28 12.00 12.51
N LEU A 115 -24.46 11.53 13.45
CA LEU A 115 -23.99 10.14 13.45
C LEU A 115 -25.00 9.16 14.06
N PHE A 116 -25.83 9.64 14.98
CA PHE A 116 -26.88 8.85 15.60
C PHE A 116 -28.27 9.06 15.01
N ASP A 117 -28.44 10.04 14.12
CA ASP A 117 -29.73 10.42 13.51
C ASP A 117 -30.75 10.84 14.59
N SER A 118 -30.38 11.87 15.35
CA SER A 118 -31.15 12.39 16.47
C SER A 118 -31.15 13.90 16.46
N GLU A 119 -32.24 14.50 16.94
CA GLU A 119 -32.30 15.93 17.20
C GLU A 119 -31.42 16.31 18.41
N ILE A 120 -30.91 17.54 18.41
CA ILE A 120 -30.16 18.10 19.54
C ILE A 120 -31.16 18.48 20.65
N PRO A 121 -30.96 18.09 21.91
CA PRO A 121 -31.85 18.47 23.02
C PRO A 121 -32.02 19.98 23.18
N GLY A 122 -33.20 20.41 23.64
CA GLY A 122 -33.57 21.83 23.72
C GLY A 122 -32.63 22.71 24.56
N GLU A 123 -32.07 22.19 25.65
CA GLU A 123 -31.10 22.94 26.47
C GLU A 123 -29.79 23.21 25.73
N LEU A 124 -29.32 22.25 24.92
CA LEU A 124 -28.15 22.43 24.07
C LEU A 124 -28.46 23.34 22.86
N GLN A 125 -29.68 23.26 22.30
CA GLN A 125 -30.07 24.15 21.20
C GLN A 125 -30.02 25.63 21.59
N LYS A 126 -30.39 25.97 22.84
CA LYS A 126 -30.36 27.34 23.35
C LYS A 126 -28.95 27.95 23.41
N ILE A 127 -27.93 27.10 23.55
CA ILE A 127 -26.52 27.51 23.66
C ILE A 127 -25.72 27.24 22.39
N LEU A 128 -26.35 26.72 21.33
CA LEU A 128 -25.67 26.47 20.06
C LEU A 128 -25.22 27.80 19.46
N PRO A 129 -23.91 27.97 19.21
CA PRO A 129 -23.40 29.20 18.61
C PRO A 129 -23.86 29.33 17.16
N ALA A 130 -24.06 30.56 16.71
CA ALA A 130 -24.41 30.84 15.32
C ALA A 130 -23.28 30.38 14.37
N GLU A 131 -23.64 29.76 13.23
CA GLU A 131 -22.63 29.22 12.30
C GLU A 131 -21.66 30.27 11.72
N LYS A 132 -22.05 31.55 11.69
CA LYS A 132 -21.21 32.65 11.21
C LYS A 132 -20.01 32.96 12.11
N THR A 133 -19.96 32.38 13.31
CA THR A 133 -18.91 32.60 14.32
C THR A 133 -17.59 31.88 13.96
N PHE A 134 -17.63 30.96 12.99
CA PHE A 134 -16.49 30.12 12.59
C PHE A 134 -15.96 30.52 11.21
N LEU A 135 -15.18 31.60 11.15
CA LEU A 135 -14.60 32.09 9.90
C LEU A 135 -13.47 31.17 9.41
N ILE A 136 -13.80 30.19 8.59
CA ILE A 136 -12.81 29.39 7.87
C ILE A 136 -12.73 29.91 6.43
N LYS A 137 -11.64 30.63 6.12
CA LYS A 137 -11.38 31.13 4.76
C LYS A 137 -10.99 29.95 3.87
N ARG A 138 -11.86 29.58 2.93
CA ARG A 138 -11.49 28.70 1.82
C ARG A 138 -10.94 29.54 0.69
N GLU A 139 -9.67 29.31 0.35
CA GLU A 139 -9.12 29.85 -0.89
C GLU A 139 -9.73 29.10 -2.07
N GLY A 140 -10.12 29.84 -3.11
CA GLY A 140 -10.68 29.23 -4.32
C GLY A 140 -9.63 28.35 -5.00
N ILE A 141 -10.06 27.15 -5.42
CA ILE A 141 -9.26 26.25 -6.25
C ILE A 141 -9.39 26.73 -7.70
N VAL A 142 -8.28 26.92 -8.39
CA VAL A 142 -8.24 27.32 -9.80
C VAL A 142 -7.90 26.17 -10.74
N GLU A 143 -7.22 25.14 -10.23
CA GLU A 143 -6.76 24.00 -11.03
C GLU A 143 -6.70 22.72 -10.18
N ARG A 144 -6.86 21.57 -10.83
CA ARG A 144 -6.66 20.25 -10.22
C ARG A 144 -5.76 19.39 -11.08
N LEU A 145 -4.71 18.87 -10.48
CA LEU A 145 -3.78 17.92 -11.10
C LEU A 145 -4.01 16.54 -10.49
N PRO A 146 -4.25 15.48 -11.29
CA PRO A 146 -4.36 14.12 -10.76
C PRO A 146 -3.10 13.69 -9.99
N GLN A 147 -1.94 14.07 -10.52
CA GLN A 147 -0.64 13.90 -9.90
C GLN A 147 0.34 14.98 -10.40
N THR A 148 1.42 15.24 -9.66
CA THR A 148 2.60 15.94 -10.16
C THR A 148 3.86 15.52 -9.41
N ARG A 149 4.97 15.40 -10.15
CA ARG A 149 6.27 15.01 -9.63
C ARG A 149 7.12 16.25 -9.39
N VAL A 150 7.67 16.34 -8.18
CA VAL A 150 8.38 17.54 -7.72
C VAL A 150 9.62 17.15 -6.92
N VAL A 151 10.62 18.03 -6.91
CA VAL A 151 11.75 17.94 -6.00
C VAL A 151 11.56 18.97 -4.89
N ALA A 152 11.43 18.50 -3.65
CA ALA A 152 11.40 19.37 -2.48
C ALA A 152 12.81 19.84 -2.14
N LEU A 153 12.96 21.14 -1.92
CA LEU A 153 14.25 21.81 -1.72
C LEU A 153 14.44 22.32 -0.30
N ALA A 154 13.34 22.67 0.37
CA ALA A 154 13.34 23.14 1.74
C ALA A 154 11.94 23.01 2.34
N ASP A 155 11.86 23.18 3.66
CA ASP A 155 10.63 23.27 4.41
C ASP A 155 10.58 24.57 5.22
N ASP A 156 9.40 25.18 5.28
CA ASP A 156 9.03 26.26 6.18
C ASP A 156 8.06 25.69 7.23
N PRO A 157 8.56 25.25 8.41
CA PRO A 157 7.72 24.70 9.47
C PRO A 157 6.69 25.69 10.03
N VAL A 158 6.98 27.00 9.93
CA VAL A 158 6.12 28.06 10.46
C VAL A 158 4.87 28.20 9.59
N LYS A 159 5.04 28.20 8.26
CA LYS A 159 3.93 28.24 7.31
C LYS A 159 3.36 26.86 6.98
N GLN A 160 4.05 25.80 7.38
CA GLN A 160 3.74 24.42 7.04
C GLN A 160 3.76 24.17 5.52
N GLN A 161 4.80 24.69 4.86
CA GLN A 161 4.94 24.67 3.40
C GLN A 161 6.30 24.11 2.98
N LEU A 162 6.30 23.17 2.03
CA LEU A 162 7.51 22.77 1.33
C LEU A 162 7.75 23.71 0.16
N LEU A 163 8.99 24.14 -0.02
CA LEU A 163 9.45 24.77 -1.26
C LEU A 163 9.85 23.65 -2.23
N VAL A 164 9.21 23.59 -3.38
CA VAL A 164 9.45 22.55 -4.39
C VAL A 164 9.67 23.14 -5.78
N ARG A 165 10.24 22.35 -6.68
CA ARG A 165 10.27 22.60 -8.12
C ARG A 165 9.62 21.43 -8.87
N ASP A 166 8.83 21.76 -9.88
CA ASP A 166 8.22 20.77 -10.76
C ASP A 166 9.28 20.21 -11.72
N GLU A 167 9.29 18.90 -11.94
CA GLU A 167 10.24 18.27 -12.87
C GLU A 167 10.01 18.67 -14.34
N THR A 168 8.81 19.13 -14.68
CA THR A 168 8.51 19.63 -16.03
C THR A 168 8.75 21.13 -16.17
N ASN A 169 8.83 21.86 -15.05
CA ASN A 169 9.03 23.31 -15.03
C ASN A 169 9.92 23.75 -13.87
N PHE A 170 11.23 23.49 -14.02
CA PHE A 170 12.26 23.78 -13.01
C PHE A 170 12.48 25.27 -12.72
N THR A 171 11.95 26.18 -13.54
CA THR A 171 12.17 27.63 -13.38
C THR A 171 11.31 28.25 -12.28
N LYS A 172 10.21 27.59 -11.91
CA LYS A 172 9.23 28.15 -10.97
C LYS A 172 9.33 27.46 -9.61
N ASN A 173 9.57 28.26 -8.58
CA ASN A 173 9.40 27.83 -7.20
C ASN A 173 7.90 27.71 -6.89
N ILE A 174 7.51 26.54 -6.38
CA ILE A 174 6.14 26.22 -5.99
C ILE A 174 6.13 25.96 -4.49
N PHE A 175 5.08 26.41 -3.79
CA PHE A 175 4.87 26.07 -2.40
C PHE A 175 3.82 24.96 -2.28
N VAL A 176 4.12 23.93 -1.49
CA VAL A 176 3.22 22.82 -1.23
C VAL A 176 2.80 22.85 0.23
N GLN A 177 1.52 23.05 0.48
CA GLN A 177 0.97 23.09 1.83
C GLN A 177 0.73 21.67 2.36
N TYR A 178 1.30 21.37 3.52
CA TYR A 178 1.00 20.16 4.30
C TYR A 178 0.23 20.50 5.58
N ASN A 179 -0.09 19.47 6.37
CA ASN A 179 -0.85 19.57 7.62
C ASN A 179 -2.24 20.21 7.44
N ILE A 180 -2.90 19.89 6.33
CA ILE A 180 -4.27 20.32 6.04
C ILE A 180 -5.23 19.30 6.63
N ALA A 181 -5.98 19.73 7.64
CA ALA A 181 -6.72 18.87 8.57
C ALA A 181 -7.77 17.94 7.92
N GLU A 182 -8.30 18.28 6.75
CA GLU A 182 -9.31 17.49 5.99
C GLU A 182 -8.73 16.86 4.71
N ARG A 183 -7.40 16.95 4.51
CA ARG A 183 -6.78 16.64 3.22
C ARG A 183 -5.54 15.76 3.31
N ASN A 184 -4.49 16.21 4.02
CA ASN A 184 -3.17 15.57 3.98
C ASN A 184 -2.46 15.53 5.34
N GLU A 185 -3.16 15.84 6.42
CA GLU A 185 -2.59 15.84 7.77
C GLU A 185 -2.09 14.46 8.22
N ASN A 186 -2.68 13.37 7.71
CA ASN A 186 -2.19 12.01 7.94
C ASN A 186 -0.76 11.80 7.44
N PHE A 187 -0.26 12.62 6.50
CA PHE A 187 1.11 12.57 6.01
C PHE A 187 2.11 13.40 6.84
N ASN A 188 1.72 13.97 7.98
CA ASN A 188 2.67 14.62 8.88
C ASN A 188 3.86 13.73 9.29
N PRO A 189 3.71 12.42 9.55
CA PRO A 189 4.85 11.53 9.77
C PRO A 189 5.78 11.46 8.55
N THR A 190 5.25 11.56 7.32
CA THR A 190 6.05 11.66 6.10
C THR A 190 6.86 12.95 6.06
N ILE A 191 6.26 14.09 6.42
CA ILE A 191 6.99 15.38 6.52
C ILE A 191 8.10 15.32 7.58
N GLN A 192 7.83 14.67 8.71
CA GLN A 192 8.86 14.42 9.74
C GLN A 192 10.00 13.56 9.21
N ALA A 193 9.69 12.47 8.50
CA ALA A 193 10.69 11.62 7.87
C ALA A 193 11.53 12.39 6.85
N ILE A 194 10.90 13.24 6.00
CA ILE A 194 11.63 14.12 5.07
C ILE A 194 12.69 14.95 5.82
N ARG A 195 12.31 15.58 6.93
CA ARG A 195 13.25 16.42 7.72
C ARG A 195 14.36 15.62 8.40
N GLN A 196 14.02 14.49 9.00
CA GLN A 196 14.89 13.78 9.94
C GLN A 196 15.74 12.70 9.28
N VAL A 197 15.27 12.15 8.15
CA VAL A 197 15.84 10.96 7.52
C VAL A 197 16.34 11.24 6.11
N PHE A 198 15.50 11.83 5.25
CA PHE A 198 15.87 12.04 3.85
C PHE A 198 16.72 13.30 3.65
N GLY A 199 16.37 14.38 4.34
CA GLY A 199 16.93 15.70 4.09
C GLY A 199 16.38 16.34 2.81
N PHE A 200 17.06 17.37 2.34
CA PHE A 200 16.77 18.06 1.08
C PHE A 200 18.04 18.13 0.21
N PRO A 201 17.92 18.05 -1.13
CA PRO A 201 16.68 17.87 -1.89
C PRO A 201 16.11 16.43 -1.79
N VAL A 202 14.80 16.26 -1.99
CA VAL A 202 14.15 14.93 -2.06
C VAL A 202 13.04 14.89 -3.09
N SER A 203 12.96 13.80 -3.85
CA SER A 203 11.94 13.59 -4.88
C SER A 203 10.61 13.18 -4.25
N LEU A 204 9.53 13.80 -4.70
CA LEU A 204 8.17 13.54 -4.26
C LEU A 204 7.24 13.35 -5.46
N ASN A 205 6.29 12.43 -5.34
CA ASN A 205 5.07 12.49 -6.14
C ASN A 205 3.89 12.97 -5.28
N LEU A 206 3.16 13.96 -5.79
CA LEU A 206 2.00 14.56 -5.14
C LEU A 206 0.73 14.07 -5.83
N ILE A 207 -0.23 13.54 -5.05
CA ILE A 207 -1.46 12.92 -5.60
C ILE A 207 -2.69 13.76 -5.26
N ASP A 208 -3.61 13.90 -6.23
CA ASP A 208 -4.81 14.76 -6.18
C ASP A 208 -4.45 16.15 -5.63
N VAL A 209 -3.83 16.97 -6.48
CA VAL A 209 -3.33 18.29 -6.13
C VAL A 209 -4.36 19.34 -6.51
N ALA A 210 -4.86 20.05 -5.50
CA ALA A 210 -5.63 21.27 -5.72
C ALA A 210 -4.68 22.46 -5.71
N VAL A 211 -4.73 23.30 -6.74
CA VAL A 211 -3.96 24.54 -6.81
C VAL A 211 -4.89 25.69 -6.49
N ASP A 212 -4.51 26.53 -5.54
CA ASP A 212 -5.30 27.71 -5.19
C ASP A 212 -4.96 28.95 -6.04
N ARG A 213 -5.72 30.02 -5.86
CA ARG A 213 -5.51 31.32 -6.54
C ARG A 213 -4.13 31.94 -6.33
N LYS A 214 -3.39 31.54 -5.30
CA LYS A 214 -2.02 32.01 -5.03
C LYS A 214 -0.97 31.08 -5.67
N GLY A 215 -1.39 30.01 -6.34
CA GLY A 215 -0.49 29.02 -6.93
C GLY A 215 0.09 28.03 -5.91
N ILE A 216 -0.47 27.94 -4.69
CA ILE A 216 -0.01 27.00 -3.66
C ILE A 216 -0.66 25.64 -3.93
N TYR A 217 0.17 24.60 -3.92
CA TYR A 217 -0.25 23.22 -4.15
C TYR A 217 -0.74 22.61 -2.84
N LYS A 218 -1.93 22.01 -2.89
CA LYS A 218 -2.58 21.33 -1.77
C LYS A 218 -2.84 19.88 -2.18
N PRO A 219 -1.87 18.97 -2.05
CA PRO A 219 -2.05 17.55 -2.39
C PRO A 219 -2.89 16.80 -1.36
N ARG A 220 -3.46 15.66 -1.72
CA ARG A 220 -4.05 14.70 -0.76
C ARG A 220 -3.03 13.73 -0.18
N ALA A 221 -2.07 13.31 -1.00
CA ALA A 221 -1.02 12.39 -0.57
C ALA A 221 0.36 12.83 -1.06
N PHE A 222 1.36 12.42 -0.31
CA PHE A 222 2.78 12.58 -0.61
C PHE A 222 3.37 11.19 -0.74
N VAL A 223 4.15 10.94 -1.79
CA VAL A 223 4.94 9.71 -1.98
C VAL A 223 6.39 10.13 -2.08
N VAL A 224 7.21 9.76 -1.09
CA VAL A 224 8.62 10.16 -1.00
C VAL A 224 9.50 9.16 -1.72
N GLU A 225 10.45 9.58 -2.56
CA GLU A 225 11.27 8.67 -3.38
C GLU A 225 10.38 7.69 -4.18
N PRO A 226 9.54 8.20 -5.10
CA PRO A 226 8.52 7.41 -5.79
C PRO A 226 9.11 6.25 -6.63
N ASP A 227 10.35 6.34 -7.09
CA ASP A 227 10.98 5.28 -7.88
C ASP A 227 11.49 4.10 -7.03
N TYR A 228 11.62 4.27 -5.71
CA TYR A 228 11.93 3.15 -4.81
C TYR A 228 10.68 2.31 -4.60
N LEU A 229 10.41 1.34 -5.47
CA LEU A 229 9.21 0.51 -5.36
C LEU A 229 9.28 -0.42 -4.13
N ILE A 230 8.19 -0.44 -3.37
CA ILE A 230 7.97 -1.35 -2.25
C ILE A 230 6.88 -2.36 -2.65
N ASP A 231 7.09 -3.64 -2.32
CA ASP A 231 6.09 -4.67 -2.57
C ASP A 231 4.83 -4.42 -1.75
N VAL A 232 3.67 -4.60 -2.38
CA VAL A 232 2.35 -4.46 -1.73
C VAL A 232 2.25 -5.36 -0.48
N THR A 233 2.82 -6.57 -0.52
CA THR A 233 2.85 -7.50 0.62
C THR A 233 3.66 -6.96 1.80
N ALA A 234 4.79 -6.29 1.56
CA ALA A 234 5.61 -5.70 2.60
C ALA A 234 4.86 -4.59 3.35
N ILE A 235 4.09 -3.76 2.64
CA ILE A 235 3.25 -2.72 3.25
C ILE A 235 2.09 -3.37 3.99
N ALA A 236 1.37 -4.30 3.35
CA ALA A 236 0.21 -4.96 3.93
C ALA A 236 0.54 -5.69 5.25
N GLU A 237 1.70 -6.34 5.34
CA GLU A 237 2.15 -7.06 6.53
C GLU A 237 2.36 -6.19 7.77
N THR A 238 2.49 -4.87 7.60
CA THR A 238 2.57 -3.93 8.73
C THR A 238 1.22 -3.70 9.40
N PHE A 239 0.10 -4.00 8.72
CA PHE A 239 -1.26 -3.82 9.24
C PHE A 239 -1.69 -5.06 10.02
N LYS A 240 -1.74 -4.93 11.35
CA LYS A 240 -2.12 -5.99 12.29
C LYS A 240 -3.48 -5.72 12.92
N ASP A 241 -3.99 -6.68 13.68
CA ASP A 241 -5.26 -6.54 14.42
C ASP A 241 -5.19 -5.46 15.51
N PHE A 242 -3.99 -5.16 16.01
CA PHE A 242 -3.75 -4.19 17.09
C PHE A 242 -3.27 -2.82 16.60
N GLY A 243 -2.83 -2.67 15.35
CA GLY A 243 -2.01 -1.51 14.99
C GLY A 243 -1.34 -1.61 13.63
N THR A 244 -0.68 -0.52 13.23
CA THR A 244 0.41 -0.59 12.26
C THR A 244 1.75 -0.39 12.96
N GLU A 245 2.71 -1.27 12.71
CA GLU A 245 4.05 -1.18 13.29
C GLU A 245 5.12 -1.33 12.20
N PRO A 246 5.49 -0.25 11.48
CA PRO A 246 6.45 -0.30 10.37
C PRO A 246 7.83 -0.79 10.80
N LEU A 247 8.30 -0.45 12.01
CA LEU A 247 9.62 -0.87 12.49
C LEU A 247 9.75 -2.40 12.60
N LEU A 248 8.65 -3.13 12.83
CA LEU A 248 8.67 -4.60 12.89
C LEU A 248 8.93 -5.24 11.52
N HIS A 249 8.84 -4.46 10.42
CA HIS A 249 9.33 -4.89 9.12
C HIS A 249 10.81 -5.27 9.16
N LEU A 250 11.63 -4.55 9.95
CA LEU A 250 13.05 -4.87 10.12
C LEU A 250 13.26 -6.23 10.78
N VAL A 251 12.50 -6.54 11.83
CA VAL A 251 12.65 -7.83 12.55
C VAL A 251 12.53 -8.97 11.54
N LYS A 252 11.47 -8.97 10.72
CA LYS A 252 11.27 -9.98 9.67
C LYS A 252 12.41 -10.07 8.66
N LYS A 253 13.04 -8.94 8.31
CA LYS A 253 14.16 -8.88 7.34
C LYS A 253 15.43 -9.58 7.87
N PHE A 254 15.60 -9.64 9.18
CA PHE A 254 16.76 -10.26 9.83
C PHE A 254 16.49 -11.64 10.44
N GLN A 255 15.27 -12.16 10.27
CA GLN A 255 14.96 -13.52 10.67
C GLN A 255 15.40 -14.54 9.61
N PRO A 256 15.90 -15.71 10.03
CA PRO A 256 16.13 -16.81 9.11
C PRO A 256 14.83 -17.21 8.40
N PHE A 257 14.93 -17.51 7.10
CA PHE A 257 13.82 -18.09 6.38
C PHE A 257 13.59 -19.53 6.83
N GLU A 258 12.38 -19.82 7.34
CA GLU A 258 11.98 -21.16 7.74
C GLU A 258 10.90 -21.72 6.80
N THR A 259 11.14 -22.93 6.31
CA THR A 259 10.12 -23.67 5.56
C THR A 259 9.07 -24.22 6.53
N SER A 260 7.79 -24.00 6.24
CA SER A 260 6.68 -24.51 7.08
C SER A 260 5.59 -25.17 6.24
N THR A 261 4.82 -26.06 6.86
CA THR A 261 3.64 -26.68 6.23
C THR A 261 2.64 -25.62 5.75
N ALA A 262 2.49 -24.51 6.47
CA ALA A 262 1.60 -23.42 6.10
C ALA A 262 2.04 -22.71 4.81
N LEU A 263 3.35 -22.43 4.68
CA LEU A 263 3.91 -21.86 3.45
C LEU A 263 3.71 -22.80 2.27
N MET A 264 3.98 -24.10 2.45
CA MET A 264 3.78 -25.10 1.41
C MET A 264 2.32 -25.23 0.98
N LEU A 265 1.37 -25.18 1.93
CA LEU A 265 -0.06 -25.15 1.61
C LEU A 265 -0.47 -23.91 0.81
N GLY A 266 0.17 -22.76 1.06
CA GLY A 266 0.00 -21.56 0.22
C GLY A 266 0.41 -21.81 -1.23
N ASN A 267 1.62 -22.33 -1.43
CA ASN A 267 2.14 -22.65 -2.77
C ASN A 267 1.26 -23.69 -3.49
N ILE A 268 0.81 -24.72 -2.77
CA ILE A 268 -0.08 -25.76 -3.32
C ILE A 268 -1.45 -25.17 -3.69
N ALA A 269 -1.99 -24.27 -2.88
CA ALA A 269 -3.27 -23.61 -3.18
C ALA A 269 -3.18 -22.75 -4.45
N ASN A 270 -2.12 -21.96 -4.62
CA ASN A 270 -1.88 -21.21 -5.86
C ASN A 270 -1.75 -22.14 -7.07
N PHE A 271 -0.95 -23.21 -6.94
CA PHE A 271 -0.83 -24.22 -7.98
C PHE A 271 -2.19 -24.85 -8.37
N PHE A 272 -3.04 -25.16 -7.41
CA PHE A 272 -4.38 -25.67 -7.70
C PHE A 272 -5.27 -24.65 -8.40
N LEU A 273 -5.20 -23.38 -8.00
CA LEU A 273 -5.93 -22.31 -8.68
C LEU A 273 -5.53 -22.24 -10.16
N ASP A 274 -4.23 -22.27 -10.45
CA ASP A 274 -3.72 -22.21 -11.83
C ASP A 274 -4.15 -23.40 -12.68
N GLU A 275 -3.97 -24.61 -12.16
CA GLU A 275 -4.33 -25.84 -12.87
C GLU A 275 -5.85 -25.96 -13.07
N LEU A 276 -6.65 -25.59 -12.07
CA LEU A 276 -8.12 -25.71 -12.16
C LEU A 276 -8.76 -24.60 -12.98
N MET A 277 -8.18 -23.40 -13.01
CA MET A 277 -8.60 -22.35 -13.95
C MET A 277 -8.38 -22.81 -15.39
N THR A 278 -7.26 -23.49 -15.67
CA THR A 278 -6.93 -24.02 -16.99
C THR A 278 -7.73 -25.26 -17.37
N HIS A 279 -7.82 -26.23 -16.46
CA HIS A 279 -8.46 -27.52 -16.68
C HIS A 279 -9.36 -27.86 -15.48
N PRO A 280 -10.59 -27.32 -15.43
CA PRO A 280 -11.50 -27.52 -14.29
C PRO A 280 -11.87 -29.00 -14.04
N GLY A 281 -11.71 -29.85 -15.05
CA GLY A 281 -11.96 -31.29 -14.97
C GLY A 281 -10.96 -32.07 -14.10
N LEU A 282 -9.74 -31.55 -13.88
CA LEU A 282 -8.68 -32.25 -13.16
C LEU A 282 -9.13 -32.75 -11.79
N THR A 283 -8.58 -33.89 -11.38
CA THR A 283 -8.80 -34.50 -10.07
C THR A 283 -7.60 -34.30 -9.15
N PHE A 284 -7.82 -34.41 -7.84
CA PHE A 284 -6.73 -34.31 -6.86
C PHE A 284 -5.63 -35.36 -7.11
N GLN A 285 -5.99 -36.58 -7.52
CA GLN A 285 -5.02 -37.66 -7.75
C GLN A 285 -4.08 -37.35 -8.91
N GLU A 286 -4.58 -36.73 -9.98
CA GLU A 286 -3.76 -36.31 -11.11
C GLU A 286 -2.74 -35.24 -10.73
N LEU A 287 -3.11 -34.33 -9.81
CA LEU A 287 -2.23 -33.25 -9.35
C LEU A 287 -1.32 -33.65 -8.18
N LYS A 288 -1.64 -34.72 -7.46
CA LYS A 288 -0.94 -35.13 -6.24
C LYS A 288 0.56 -35.32 -6.43
N SER A 289 0.98 -35.92 -7.55
CA SER A 289 2.41 -36.14 -7.85
C SER A 289 3.12 -34.84 -8.23
N LYS A 290 2.41 -33.87 -8.83
CA LYS A 290 2.94 -32.56 -9.20
C LYS A 290 3.21 -31.69 -7.97
N ILE A 291 2.46 -31.86 -6.86
CA ILE A 291 2.69 -31.15 -5.59
C ILE A 291 4.14 -31.30 -5.11
N PHE A 292 4.70 -32.51 -5.18
CA PHE A 292 6.09 -32.76 -4.75
C PHE A 292 7.13 -32.06 -5.61
N LYS A 293 6.78 -31.70 -6.85
CA LYS A 293 7.65 -30.98 -7.78
C LYS A 293 7.66 -29.47 -7.54
N LEU A 294 6.70 -28.93 -6.78
CA LEU A 294 6.61 -27.48 -6.53
C LEU A 294 7.80 -26.95 -5.76
N ASN A 295 8.22 -27.66 -4.70
CA ASN A 295 9.41 -27.31 -3.94
C ASN A 295 10.01 -28.57 -3.28
N PRO A 296 10.72 -29.40 -4.06
CA PRO A 296 11.21 -30.69 -3.58
C PRO A 296 12.17 -30.54 -2.40
N LEU A 297 13.06 -29.54 -2.43
CA LEU A 297 14.03 -29.30 -1.35
C LEU A 297 13.33 -28.92 -0.04
N ALA A 298 12.34 -28.04 -0.07
CA ALA A 298 11.55 -27.70 1.10
C ALA A 298 10.86 -28.92 1.72
N ILE A 299 10.27 -29.79 0.89
CA ILE A 299 9.55 -30.98 1.36
C ILE A 299 10.50 -31.99 2.01
N THR A 300 11.76 -32.08 1.58
CA THR A 300 12.75 -32.98 2.21
C THR A 300 13.09 -32.60 3.66
N LEU A 301 12.77 -31.39 4.10
CA LEU A 301 12.95 -30.94 5.48
C LEU A 301 11.80 -31.39 6.41
N PHE A 302 10.71 -31.93 5.85
CA PHE A 302 9.55 -32.35 6.63
C PHE A 302 9.64 -33.83 7.02
N ASP A 303 9.18 -34.12 8.23
CA ASP A 303 8.97 -35.50 8.64
C ASP A 303 7.74 -36.13 7.96
N ASN A 304 7.60 -37.46 8.07
CA ASN A 304 6.50 -38.20 7.46
C ASN A 304 5.11 -37.72 7.94
N PHE A 305 5.00 -37.25 9.18
CA PHE A 305 3.74 -36.75 9.72
C PHE A 305 3.38 -35.41 9.08
N GLN A 306 4.32 -34.48 9.00
CA GLN A 306 4.15 -33.17 8.36
C GLN A 306 3.79 -33.31 6.87
N VAL A 307 4.45 -34.21 6.14
CA VAL A 307 4.12 -34.47 4.72
C VAL A 307 2.70 -35.02 4.56
N LYS A 308 2.30 -35.96 5.42
CA LYS A 308 0.94 -36.53 5.41
C LYS A 308 -0.10 -35.47 5.75
N GLU A 309 0.12 -34.69 6.81
CA GLU A 309 -0.77 -33.61 7.22
C GLU A 309 -0.91 -32.53 6.14
N MET A 310 0.20 -32.15 5.50
CA MET A 310 0.21 -31.23 4.36
C MET A 310 -0.66 -31.77 3.23
N MET A 311 -0.48 -33.04 2.87
CA MET A 311 -1.22 -33.67 1.78
C MET A 311 -2.73 -33.74 2.09
N ASP A 312 -3.10 -34.15 3.30
CA ASP A 312 -4.48 -34.24 3.75
C ASP A 312 -5.16 -32.86 3.75
N LYS A 313 -4.47 -31.82 4.27
CA LYS A 313 -4.97 -30.44 4.22
C LYS A 313 -5.07 -29.92 2.80
N SER A 314 -4.13 -30.25 1.92
CA SER A 314 -4.15 -29.81 0.51
C SER A 314 -5.38 -30.30 -0.24
N GLN A 315 -5.88 -31.50 0.07
CA GLN A 315 -7.09 -32.04 -0.56
C GLN A 315 -8.32 -31.14 -0.31
N LYS A 316 -8.42 -30.57 0.89
CA LYS A 316 -9.49 -29.60 1.21
C LYS A 316 -9.36 -28.32 0.37
N HIS A 317 -8.15 -27.77 0.26
CA HIS A 317 -7.92 -26.60 -0.60
C HIS A 317 -8.30 -26.88 -2.05
N PHE A 318 -7.94 -28.06 -2.57
CA PHE A 318 -8.30 -28.49 -3.91
C PHE A 318 -9.82 -28.48 -4.13
N ILE A 319 -10.60 -29.09 -3.22
CA ILE A 319 -12.07 -29.15 -3.33
C ILE A 319 -12.67 -27.74 -3.33
N ASN A 320 -12.24 -26.90 -2.39
CA ASN A 320 -12.75 -25.55 -2.22
C ASN A 320 -12.44 -24.64 -3.41
N ILE A 321 -11.21 -24.73 -3.94
CA ILE A 321 -10.79 -23.98 -5.13
C ILE A 321 -11.55 -24.49 -6.36
N LYS A 322 -11.67 -25.80 -6.54
CA LYS A 322 -12.43 -26.38 -7.66
C LYS A 322 -13.88 -25.90 -7.67
N GLN A 323 -14.52 -25.88 -6.51
CA GLN A 323 -15.88 -25.34 -6.38
C GLN A 323 -15.94 -23.83 -6.69
N MET A 324 -14.94 -23.06 -6.26
CA MET A 324 -14.87 -21.62 -6.57
C MET A 324 -14.75 -21.37 -8.07
N VAL A 325 -13.87 -22.11 -8.76
CA VAL A 325 -13.65 -21.97 -10.20
C VAL A 325 -14.88 -22.39 -11.00
N LEU A 326 -15.54 -23.49 -10.62
CA LEU A 326 -16.69 -24.03 -11.35
C LEU A 326 -17.98 -23.23 -11.12
N GLU A 327 -18.21 -22.69 -9.91
CA GLU A 327 -19.49 -22.06 -9.57
C GLU A 327 -19.34 -20.71 -8.86
N GLY A 328 -18.33 -20.56 -8.00
CA GLY A 328 -18.23 -19.43 -7.09
C GLY A 328 -17.93 -18.10 -7.81
N PHE A 329 -17.05 -18.12 -8.80
CA PHE A 329 -16.72 -16.94 -9.60
C PHE A 329 -17.90 -16.47 -10.44
N GLU A 330 -18.62 -17.39 -11.08
CA GLU A 330 -19.79 -17.04 -11.90
C GLU A 330 -20.88 -16.34 -11.06
N LYS A 331 -21.09 -16.77 -9.81
CA LYS A 331 -22.02 -16.12 -8.86
C LYS A 331 -21.66 -14.66 -8.55
N GLN A 332 -20.43 -14.23 -8.82
CA GLN A 332 -19.96 -12.83 -8.68
C GLN A 332 -19.81 -12.11 -10.02
N GLY A 333 -20.26 -12.72 -11.13
CA GLY A 333 -20.07 -12.17 -12.47
C GLY A 333 -18.63 -12.30 -13.00
N ILE A 334 -17.76 -13.03 -12.29
CA ILE A 334 -16.38 -13.27 -12.72
C ILE A 334 -16.38 -14.48 -13.65
N LYS A 335 -16.06 -14.27 -14.92
CA LYS A 335 -15.95 -15.34 -15.92
C LYS A 335 -14.50 -15.83 -15.96
N PRO A 336 -14.20 -17.09 -15.60
CA PRO A 336 -12.84 -17.61 -15.59
C PRO A 336 -12.07 -17.36 -16.88
N ALA A 337 -12.72 -17.49 -18.05
CA ALA A 337 -12.13 -17.27 -19.37
C ALA A 337 -11.52 -15.87 -19.59
N ASN A 338 -11.94 -14.86 -18.83
CA ASN A 338 -11.41 -13.49 -18.94
C ASN A 338 -10.53 -13.12 -17.73
N CYS A 339 -10.11 -14.11 -16.93
CA CYS A 339 -9.16 -13.90 -15.85
C CYS A 339 -7.72 -13.99 -16.35
N TYR A 340 -6.86 -13.18 -15.76
CA TYR A 340 -5.40 -13.23 -15.87
C TYR A 340 -4.87 -13.71 -14.53
N LEU A 341 -3.97 -14.69 -14.57
CA LEU A 341 -3.36 -15.30 -13.39
C LEU A 341 -1.96 -14.73 -13.19
N GLU A 342 -1.61 -14.48 -11.92
CA GLU A 342 -0.33 -13.91 -11.53
C GLU A 342 0.10 -12.60 -12.26
N PRO A 343 -0.81 -11.65 -12.61
CA PRO A 343 -0.40 -10.45 -13.31
C PRO A 343 0.40 -9.52 -12.38
N SER A 344 1.50 -9.01 -12.90
CA SER A 344 2.43 -8.13 -12.19
C SER A 344 2.39 -6.71 -12.75
N PHE A 345 2.54 -5.72 -11.86
CA PHE A 345 2.47 -4.30 -12.20
C PHE A 345 3.47 -3.46 -11.40
N TYR A 346 3.98 -2.41 -12.05
CA TYR A 346 4.73 -1.33 -11.42
C TYR A 346 3.87 -0.07 -11.34
N ALA A 347 3.93 0.64 -10.22
CA ALA A 347 3.26 1.93 -10.05
C ALA A 347 4.18 2.95 -9.36
N PRO A 348 5.16 3.53 -10.08
CA PRO A 348 6.03 4.60 -9.55
C PRO A 348 5.23 5.80 -9.03
N VAL A 349 4.03 6.05 -9.58
CA VAL A 349 3.08 7.04 -9.05
C VAL A 349 2.84 6.91 -7.55
N TYR A 350 2.74 5.68 -7.05
CA TYR A 350 2.51 5.35 -5.65
C TYR A 350 3.75 4.78 -4.95
N GLY A 351 4.83 4.56 -5.71
CA GLY A 351 6.05 3.91 -5.24
C GLY A 351 5.85 2.48 -4.77
N ILE A 352 4.98 1.74 -5.44
CA ILE A 352 4.67 0.35 -5.12
C ILE A 352 4.74 -0.55 -6.36
N GLN A 353 4.94 -1.84 -6.11
CA GLN A 353 4.83 -2.90 -7.10
C GLN A 353 4.09 -4.10 -6.50
N GLY A 354 3.54 -4.98 -7.33
CA GLY A 354 2.93 -6.19 -6.82
C GLY A 354 2.46 -7.15 -7.89
N ARG A 355 2.25 -8.38 -7.45
CA ARG A 355 1.68 -9.50 -8.21
C ARG A 355 0.34 -9.86 -7.58
N LEU A 356 -0.71 -9.86 -8.38
CA LEU A 356 -2.05 -10.30 -7.96
C LEU A 356 -2.18 -11.80 -8.24
N ASP A 357 -3.03 -12.52 -7.52
CA ASP A 357 -3.31 -13.92 -7.85
C ASP A 357 -4.25 -14.03 -9.07
N VAL A 358 -5.38 -13.30 -9.06
CA VAL A 358 -6.32 -13.23 -10.18
C VAL A 358 -6.77 -11.81 -10.46
N PHE A 359 -6.72 -11.42 -11.73
CA PHE A 359 -7.34 -10.21 -12.26
C PHE A 359 -8.38 -10.54 -13.33
N TYR A 360 -9.64 -10.22 -13.07
CA TYR A 360 -10.73 -10.35 -14.03
C TYR A 360 -10.96 -9.03 -14.74
N GLN A 361 -11.03 -9.08 -16.07
CA GLN A 361 -11.44 -7.96 -16.91
C GLN A 361 -12.72 -8.33 -17.66
N ASN A 362 -13.77 -7.52 -17.53
CA ASN A 362 -14.92 -7.63 -18.41
C ASN A 362 -14.62 -6.93 -19.75
N PRO A 363 -14.56 -7.67 -20.89
CA PRO A 363 -14.31 -7.08 -22.21
C PRO A 363 -15.37 -6.07 -22.64
N ASP A 364 -16.61 -6.25 -22.18
CA ASP A 364 -17.76 -5.42 -22.57
C ASP A 364 -17.85 -4.13 -21.74
N ASN A 365 -17.37 -4.17 -20.50
CA ASN A 365 -17.41 -3.03 -19.57
C ASN A 365 -16.19 -3.01 -18.65
N LYS A 366 -15.20 -2.18 -18.96
CA LYS A 366 -13.96 -2.04 -18.17
C LYS A 366 -14.18 -1.64 -16.71
N LYS A 367 -15.35 -1.09 -16.36
CA LYS A 367 -15.72 -0.79 -14.96
C LYS A 367 -16.05 -2.04 -14.15
N GLU A 368 -16.45 -3.12 -14.81
CA GLU A 368 -16.76 -4.42 -14.18
C GLU A 368 -15.52 -5.31 -14.15
N ALA A 369 -14.46 -4.83 -13.49
CA ALA A 369 -13.27 -5.62 -13.22
C ALA A 369 -13.34 -6.26 -11.83
N ALA A 370 -12.51 -7.26 -11.56
CA ALA A 370 -12.37 -7.79 -10.21
C ALA A 370 -10.94 -8.25 -9.89
N ILE A 371 -10.57 -8.13 -8.62
CA ILE A 371 -9.34 -8.70 -8.06
C ILE A 371 -9.75 -9.85 -7.14
N VAL A 372 -9.08 -11.00 -7.25
CA VAL A 372 -9.21 -12.08 -6.27
C VAL A 372 -7.83 -12.43 -5.73
N GLU A 373 -7.64 -12.22 -4.42
CA GLU A 373 -6.43 -12.62 -3.69
C GLU A 373 -6.67 -13.96 -2.97
N LEU A 374 -5.83 -14.96 -3.20
CA LEU A 374 -5.92 -16.28 -2.59
C LEU A 374 -5.13 -16.32 -1.27
N LYS A 375 -5.76 -16.86 -0.22
CA LYS A 375 -5.12 -17.13 1.07
C LYS A 375 -5.43 -18.56 1.52
N SER A 376 -4.38 -19.32 1.85
CA SER A 376 -4.51 -20.69 2.38
C SER A 376 -4.77 -20.69 3.90
N GLY A 377 -4.23 -19.71 4.63
CA GLY A 377 -4.42 -19.60 6.07
C GLY A 377 -5.87 -19.27 6.47
N ARG A 378 -6.27 -19.68 7.67
CA ARG A 378 -7.57 -19.28 8.22
C ARG A 378 -7.55 -17.82 8.67
N PRO A 379 -8.64 -17.08 8.44
CA PRO A 379 -8.76 -15.72 8.94
C PRO A 379 -8.80 -15.71 10.48
N TYR A 380 -8.11 -14.74 11.08
CA TYR A 380 -7.97 -14.58 12.53
C TYR A 380 -8.10 -13.10 12.92
N ARG A 381 -8.92 -12.83 13.94
CA ARG A 381 -9.22 -11.46 14.43
C ARG A 381 -9.54 -10.47 13.31
N THR A 382 -10.52 -10.86 12.51
CA THR A 382 -10.89 -10.14 11.30
C THR A 382 -11.56 -8.79 11.59
N ASN A 383 -11.52 -7.93 10.58
CA ASN A 383 -12.42 -6.79 10.47
C ASN A 383 -13.91 -7.22 10.32
N ALA A 384 -14.83 -6.26 10.22
CA ALA A 384 -16.27 -6.53 10.06
C ALA A 384 -16.63 -7.27 8.77
N TYR A 385 -15.76 -7.24 7.76
CA TYR A 385 -15.95 -7.99 6.51
C TYR A 385 -15.47 -9.44 6.62
N GLY A 386 -15.02 -9.87 7.80
CA GLY A 386 -14.44 -11.20 7.98
C GLY A 386 -13.06 -11.31 7.34
N ILE A 387 -12.30 -10.24 7.19
CA ILE A 387 -11.00 -10.26 6.52
C ILE A 387 -9.89 -9.87 7.52
N ASN A 388 -8.73 -10.53 7.46
CA ASN A 388 -7.55 -10.10 8.21
C ASN A 388 -7.08 -8.71 7.74
N HIS A 389 -6.63 -7.86 8.66
CA HIS A 389 -6.25 -6.47 8.35
C HIS A 389 -5.19 -6.36 7.27
N ASN A 390 -4.14 -7.18 7.31
CA ASN A 390 -3.11 -7.25 6.28
C ASN A 390 -3.70 -7.60 4.90
N HIS A 391 -4.50 -8.66 4.81
CA HIS A 391 -5.10 -9.09 3.53
C HIS A 391 -6.05 -8.02 2.97
N PHE A 392 -6.80 -7.33 3.83
CA PHE A 392 -7.66 -6.20 3.43
C PHE A 392 -6.82 -5.09 2.80
N THR A 393 -5.77 -4.63 3.48
CA THR A 393 -4.88 -3.57 2.97
C THR A 393 -4.20 -3.98 1.66
N GLN A 394 -3.82 -5.25 1.52
CA GLN A 394 -3.23 -5.79 0.31
C GLN A 394 -4.13 -5.55 -0.93
N THR A 395 -5.42 -5.88 -0.81
CA THR A 395 -6.37 -5.64 -1.92
C THR A 395 -6.57 -4.16 -2.24
N LEU A 396 -6.52 -3.28 -1.24
CA LEU A 396 -6.62 -1.83 -1.45
C LEU A 396 -5.43 -1.26 -2.21
N LEU A 397 -4.24 -1.82 -2.01
CA LEU A 397 -3.03 -1.44 -2.73
C LEU A 397 -3.01 -2.03 -4.15
N TYR A 398 -3.54 -3.23 -4.36
CA TYR A 398 -3.75 -3.77 -5.71
C TYR A 398 -4.74 -2.94 -6.53
N ASP A 399 -5.80 -2.43 -5.92
CA ASP A 399 -6.69 -1.43 -6.56
C ASP A 399 -5.91 -0.18 -7.02
N LEU A 400 -4.91 0.28 -6.25
CA LEU A 400 -4.04 1.39 -6.68
C LEU A 400 -3.12 1.01 -7.86
N LEU A 401 -2.56 -0.21 -7.88
CA LEU A 401 -1.75 -0.71 -9.01
C LEU A 401 -2.57 -0.69 -10.31
N LEU A 402 -3.78 -1.25 -10.28
CA LEU A 402 -4.64 -1.31 -11.47
C LEU A 402 -5.07 0.09 -11.93
N LYS A 403 -5.34 1.01 -11.00
CA LYS A 403 -5.64 2.42 -11.34
C LYS A 403 -4.45 3.14 -11.95
N ALA A 404 -3.22 2.80 -11.55
CA ALA A 404 -2.02 3.33 -12.17
C ALA A 404 -1.83 2.80 -13.59
N ALA A 405 -2.01 1.50 -13.78
CA ALA A 405 -1.83 0.85 -15.08
C ALA A 405 -2.92 1.25 -16.09
N PHE A 406 -4.19 1.16 -15.70
CA PHE A 406 -5.31 1.25 -16.63
C PHE A 406 -6.18 2.52 -16.49
N GLY A 407 -5.84 3.40 -15.53
CA GLY A 407 -6.56 4.63 -15.25
C GLY A 407 -7.82 4.46 -14.38
N GLN A 408 -8.47 5.58 -14.06
CA GLN A 408 -9.64 5.64 -13.15
C GLN A 408 -10.92 5.00 -13.71
N GLN A 409 -10.91 4.56 -14.97
CA GLN A 409 -12.05 3.89 -15.61
C GLN A 409 -12.22 2.44 -15.14
N TYR A 410 -11.20 1.86 -14.51
CA TYR A 410 -11.28 0.56 -13.85
C TYR A 410 -11.65 0.77 -12.38
N GLU A 411 -12.78 0.20 -11.97
CA GLU A 411 -13.25 0.20 -10.58
C GLU A 411 -13.41 -1.25 -10.10
N PRO A 412 -12.29 -1.97 -9.86
CA PRO A 412 -12.35 -3.38 -9.59
C PRO A 412 -13.10 -3.68 -8.28
N ALA A 413 -13.97 -4.70 -8.33
CA ALA A 413 -14.48 -5.33 -7.13
C ALA A 413 -13.37 -6.19 -6.49
N ASN A 414 -13.00 -5.90 -5.25
CA ASN A 414 -11.92 -6.62 -4.59
C ASN A 414 -12.47 -7.78 -3.76
N TYR A 415 -11.85 -8.95 -3.91
CA TYR A 415 -12.20 -10.16 -3.19
C TYR A 415 -10.97 -10.85 -2.61
N ILE A 416 -11.19 -11.58 -1.53
CA ILE A 416 -10.20 -12.47 -0.92
C ILE A 416 -10.82 -13.86 -0.83
N LEU A 417 -10.15 -14.84 -1.42
CA LEU A 417 -10.51 -16.26 -1.41
C LEU A 417 -9.72 -16.99 -0.33
N TYR A 418 -10.37 -17.30 0.79
CA TYR A 418 -9.81 -18.15 1.84
C TYR A 418 -10.06 -19.63 1.51
N SER A 419 -9.14 -20.26 0.77
CA SER A 419 -9.33 -21.64 0.29
C SER A 419 -9.39 -22.68 1.41
N GLY A 420 -8.92 -22.37 2.62
CA GLY A 420 -9.01 -23.23 3.80
C GLY A 420 -10.38 -23.22 4.52
N GLU A 421 -11.30 -22.35 4.11
CA GLU A 421 -12.62 -22.19 4.74
C GLU A 421 -13.71 -22.96 3.97
N ASP A 422 -14.66 -23.59 4.67
CA ASP A 422 -15.74 -24.37 4.03
C ASP A 422 -16.95 -23.51 3.63
N VAL A 423 -17.11 -22.35 4.28
CA VAL A 423 -18.29 -21.48 4.14
C VAL A 423 -17.82 -20.04 4.01
N ARG A 424 -18.42 -19.28 3.09
CA ARG A 424 -18.04 -17.88 2.79
C ARG A 424 -16.53 -17.72 2.57
N GLN A 425 -15.98 -18.60 1.74
CA GLN A 425 -14.57 -18.60 1.39
C GLN A 425 -14.17 -17.35 0.57
N LEU A 426 -15.04 -16.86 -0.32
CA LEU A 426 -14.83 -15.61 -1.06
C LEU A 426 -15.47 -14.44 -0.30
N ARG A 427 -14.67 -13.45 0.09
CA ARG A 427 -15.11 -12.28 0.89
C ARG A 427 -14.83 -10.99 0.14
N PHE A 428 -15.82 -10.12 0.05
CA PHE A 428 -15.70 -8.81 -0.59
C PHE A 428 -14.94 -7.82 0.31
N ALA A 429 -14.00 -7.09 -0.25
CA ALA A 429 -13.18 -6.08 0.40
C ALA A 429 -13.52 -4.68 -0.17
N PRO A 430 -14.39 -3.88 0.46
CA PRO A 430 -14.74 -2.57 -0.08
C PRO A 430 -13.56 -1.61 -0.11
N THR A 431 -13.47 -0.82 -1.18
CA THR A 431 -12.44 0.21 -1.32
C THR A 431 -12.66 1.35 -0.33
N ILE A 432 -11.68 1.60 0.54
CA ILE A 432 -11.70 2.69 1.53
C ILE A 432 -10.52 3.64 1.25
N LYS A 433 -10.81 4.83 0.70
CA LYS A 433 -9.76 5.79 0.30
C LYS A 433 -8.87 6.26 1.46
N SER A 434 -9.42 6.45 2.66
CA SER A 434 -8.61 6.84 3.82
C SER A 434 -7.57 5.77 4.18
N GLN A 435 -7.93 4.49 4.06
CA GLN A 435 -7.04 3.35 4.27
C GLN A 435 -5.99 3.22 3.17
N GLN A 436 -6.32 3.58 1.92
CA GLN A 436 -5.32 3.67 0.84
C GLN A 436 -4.26 4.73 1.14
N TYR A 437 -4.67 5.93 1.56
CA TYR A 437 -3.71 7.00 1.91
C TYR A 437 -2.90 6.68 3.15
N GLU A 438 -3.49 5.97 4.11
CA GLU A 438 -2.80 5.43 5.27
C GLU A 438 -1.73 4.41 4.86
N ALA A 439 -2.06 3.46 3.97
CA ALA A 439 -1.10 2.52 3.43
C ALA A 439 0.05 3.20 2.67
N LEU A 440 -0.22 4.26 1.90
CA LEU A 440 0.84 5.06 1.25
C LEU A 440 1.72 5.80 2.26
N GLN A 441 1.14 6.27 3.37
CA GLN A 441 1.90 6.90 4.45
C GLN A 441 2.82 5.89 5.13
N ILE A 442 2.35 4.66 5.38
CA ILE A 442 3.16 3.57 5.91
C ILE A 442 4.25 3.15 4.91
N ARG A 443 3.92 3.11 3.61
CA ARG A 443 4.93 2.91 2.54
C ARG A 443 6.06 3.92 2.63
N ASN A 444 5.77 5.20 2.87
CA ASN A 444 6.82 6.21 3.05
C ASN A 444 7.67 5.96 4.31
N GLN A 445 7.09 5.41 5.39
CA GLN A 445 7.86 5.02 6.57
C GLN A 445 8.76 3.81 6.29
N LEU A 446 8.32 2.84 5.48
CA LEU A 446 9.19 1.73 5.06
C LEU A 446 10.37 2.24 4.24
N VAL A 447 10.14 3.17 3.30
CA VAL A 447 11.26 3.80 2.56
C VAL A 447 12.17 4.61 3.49
N ALA A 448 11.62 5.29 4.51
CA ALA A 448 12.42 5.97 5.52
C ALA A 448 13.28 4.99 6.33
N ILE A 449 12.74 3.82 6.68
CA ILE A 449 13.51 2.76 7.36
C ILE A 449 14.68 2.30 6.48
N GLU A 450 14.45 2.05 5.18
CA GLU A 450 15.53 1.70 4.24
C GLU A 450 16.58 2.82 4.15
N GLN A 451 16.14 4.09 4.13
CA GLN A 451 17.06 5.24 4.15
C GLN A 451 17.89 5.29 5.44
N GLN A 452 17.28 5.01 6.60
CA GLN A 452 18.00 4.95 7.88
C GLN A 452 19.03 3.81 7.90
N LEU A 453 18.74 2.66 7.28
CA LEU A 453 19.71 1.59 7.12
C LEU A 453 20.91 2.04 6.26
N ILE A 454 20.68 2.73 5.15
CA ILE A 454 21.75 3.26 4.29
C ILE A 454 22.64 4.23 5.08
N SER A 455 22.05 5.11 5.88
CA SER A 455 22.79 6.05 6.73
C SER A 455 23.65 5.38 7.80
N LEU A 456 23.51 4.07 8.05
CA LEU A 456 24.38 3.33 8.97
C LEU A 456 25.84 3.31 8.53
N GLN A 457 26.13 3.48 7.23
CA GLN A 457 27.51 3.57 6.72
C GLN A 457 28.29 4.74 7.33
N GLN A 458 27.58 5.78 7.77
CA GLN A 458 28.16 6.97 8.40
C GLN A 458 28.12 6.91 9.94
N SER A 459 27.59 5.82 10.51
CA SER A 459 27.43 5.69 11.96
C SER A 459 28.77 5.38 12.63
N ALA A 460 29.09 6.13 13.68
CA ALA A 460 30.28 5.84 14.49
C ALA A 460 30.06 4.58 15.35
N PRO A 461 31.12 3.80 15.65
CA PRO A 461 31.03 2.68 16.58
C PRO A 461 30.43 3.11 17.93
N GLY A 462 29.45 2.37 18.42
CA GLY A 462 28.76 2.66 19.68
C GLY A 462 27.65 3.72 19.60
N GLN A 463 27.43 4.35 18.44
CA GLN A 463 26.29 5.24 18.23
C GLN A 463 24.97 4.45 18.27
N LYS A 464 23.94 5.04 18.87
CA LYS A 464 22.59 4.47 18.84
C LYS A 464 22.05 4.49 17.40
N THR A 465 21.65 3.32 16.92
CA THR A 465 21.08 3.09 15.58
C THR A 465 19.60 2.69 15.65
N ILE A 466 18.94 2.57 14.49
CA ILE A 466 17.55 2.12 14.38
C ILE A 466 17.29 0.76 15.05
N PHE A 467 18.28 -0.15 15.05
CA PHE A 467 18.16 -1.46 15.69
C PHE A 467 17.97 -1.39 17.21
N HIS A 468 18.48 -0.33 17.86
CA HIS A 468 18.31 -0.15 19.31
C HIS A 468 16.86 0.19 19.68
N ASP A 469 16.05 0.59 18.72
CA ASP A 469 14.63 0.84 18.93
C ASP A 469 13.77 -0.43 18.79
N LEU A 470 14.35 -1.56 18.36
CA LEU A 470 13.71 -2.88 18.33
C LEU A 470 13.87 -3.58 19.68
N ASN A 471 13.05 -3.20 20.66
CA ASN A 471 13.02 -3.82 21.99
C ASN A 471 11.60 -3.94 22.54
N LEU A 472 11.36 -4.96 23.38
CA LEU A 472 10.04 -5.26 23.93
C LEU A 472 9.42 -4.13 24.75
N ASN A 473 10.23 -3.28 25.40
CA ASN A 473 9.70 -2.17 26.20
C ASN A 473 8.91 -1.18 25.32
N LYS A 474 9.35 -0.98 24.07
CA LYS A 474 8.65 -0.15 23.09
C LYS A 474 7.45 -0.85 22.44
N PHE A 475 7.42 -2.17 22.47
CA PHE A 475 6.41 -3.00 21.81
C PHE A 475 5.70 -3.97 22.78
N ALA A 476 5.44 -3.53 24.02
CA ALA A 476 4.90 -4.38 25.09
C ALA A 476 3.51 -4.97 24.78
N HIS A 477 2.81 -4.41 23.80
CA HIS A 477 1.49 -4.87 23.35
C HIS A 477 1.56 -6.13 22.44
N LEU A 478 2.74 -6.49 21.91
CA LEU A 478 2.91 -7.64 21.02
C LEU A 478 2.60 -8.96 21.71
N LYS A 479 2.12 -9.93 20.92
CA LYS A 479 1.75 -11.28 21.35
C LYS A 479 2.16 -12.29 20.27
N GLY A 480 2.13 -13.58 20.60
CA GLY A 480 2.28 -14.64 19.61
C GLY A 480 3.66 -14.68 18.97
N PHE A 481 3.71 -14.88 17.64
CA PHE A 481 4.95 -15.00 16.87
C PHE A 481 5.71 -13.68 16.85
N GLU A 482 5.05 -12.55 16.59
CA GLU A 482 5.71 -11.24 16.51
C GLU A 482 6.47 -10.87 17.79
N LYS A 483 5.94 -11.25 18.96
CA LYS A 483 6.63 -11.06 20.23
C LYS A 483 7.89 -11.93 20.33
N LYS A 484 7.79 -13.21 19.98
CA LYS A 484 8.92 -14.15 20.02
C LYS A 484 10.02 -13.75 19.05
N ASP A 485 9.61 -13.26 17.89
CA ASP A 485 10.50 -12.79 16.83
C ASP A 485 11.31 -11.58 17.30
N LEU A 486 10.64 -10.60 17.93
CA LEU A 486 11.31 -9.44 18.51
C LEU A 486 12.19 -9.83 19.72
N GLU A 487 11.72 -10.74 20.58
CA GLU A 487 12.51 -11.26 21.71
C GLU A 487 13.81 -11.91 21.24
N ALA A 488 13.74 -12.73 20.19
CA ALA A 488 14.89 -13.38 19.60
C ALA A 488 15.87 -12.35 19.03
N PHE A 489 15.38 -11.37 18.27
CA PHE A 489 16.21 -10.30 17.72
C PHE A 489 16.88 -9.47 18.83
N GLU A 490 16.09 -8.99 19.81
CA GLU A 490 16.58 -8.16 20.92
C GLU A 490 17.67 -8.90 21.71
N LYS A 491 17.42 -10.17 22.05
CA LYS A 491 18.38 -11.02 22.74
C LYS A 491 19.68 -11.11 21.94
N THR A 492 19.62 -11.55 20.69
CA THR A 492 20.81 -11.72 19.84
C THR A 492 21.57 -10.39 19.69
N PHE A 493 20.90 -9.29 19.41
CA PHE A 493 21.54 -7.98 19.24
C PHE A 493 22.19 -7.46 20.53
N SER A 494 21.58 -7.71 21.69
CA SER A 494 22.10 -7.31 23.00
C SER A 494 23.31 -8.13 23.44
N GLU A 495 23.35 -9.41 23.11
CA GLU A 495 24.41 -10.36 23.47
C GLU A 495 25.64 -10.28 22.54
N MET A 496 25.51 -9.68 21.34
CA MET A 496 26.65 -9.44 20.45
C MET A 496 27.79 -8.70 21.15
N SER A 497 29.02 -9.15 20.92
CA SER A 497 30.23 -8.40 21.26
C SER A 497 30.26 -7.06 20.50
N ALA A 498 31.09 -6.12 20.98
CA ALA A 498 31.25 -4.83 20.30
C ALA A 498 31.69 -4.96 18.84
N LEU A 499 32.52 -5.97 18.52
CA LEU A 499 32.97 -6.24 17.17
C LEU A 499 31.84 -6.80 16.30
N GLU A 500 31.13 -7.83 16.77
CA GLU A 500 30.00 -8.43 16.02
C GLU A 500 28.91 -7.40 15.75
N ARG A 501 28.58 -6.57 16.75
CA ARG A 501 27.59 -5.51 16.59
C ARG A 501 28.04 -4.46 15.57
N SER A 502 29.32 -4.05 15.62
CA SER A 502 29.87 -3.08 14.65
C SER A 502 29.84 -3.65 13.23
N TYR A 503 30.22 -4.92 13.06
CA TYR A 503 30.16 -5.63 11.79
C TYR A 503 28.71 -5.72 11.28
N PHE A 504 27.78 -6.17 12.12
CA PHE A 504 26.36 -6.28 11.76
C PHE A 504 25.76 -4.95 11.29
N ILE A 505 26.02 -3.86 12.01
CA ILE A 505 25.52 -2.53 11.66
C ILE A 505 26.12 -2.06 10.33
N ALA A 506 27.45 -2.16 10.17
CA ALA A 506 28.13 -1.71 8.96
C ALA A 506 27.68 -2.52 7.73
N PHE A 507 27.59 -3.85 7.87
CA PHE A 507 27.20 -4.74 6.77
C PHE A 507 25.73 -4.58 6.41
N SER A 508 24.85 -4.33 7.38
CA SER A 508 23.44 -3.98 7.12
C SER A 508 23.33 -2.69 6.31
N GLY A 509 24.12 -1.67 6.63
CA GLY A 509 24.15 -0.41 5.87
C GLY A 509 24.76 -0.55 4.48
N PHE A 510 25.75 -1.42 4.32
CA PHE A 510 26.31 -1.78 3.02
C PHE A 510 25.25 -2.45 2.14
N ILE A 511 24.60 -3.53 2.63
CA ILE A 511 23.54 -4.25 1.91
C ILE A 511 22.39 -3.31 1.53
N ALA A 512 21.95 -2.44 2.45
CA ALA A 512 20.87 -1.50 2.17
C ALA A 512 21.22 -0.50 1.05
N ALA A 513 22.47 -0.04 0.98
CA ALA A 513 22.91 0.82 -0.12
C ALA A 513 22.95 0.07 -1.44
N GLU A 514 23.50 -1.14 -1.48
CA GLU A 514 23.50 -1.98 -2.69
C GLU A 514 22.06 -2.23 -3.20
N HIS A 515 21.11 -2.50 -2.30
CA HIS A 515 19.70 -2.61 -2.69
C HIS A 515 19.13 -1.31 -3.26
N ARG A 516 19.50 -0.14 -2.72
CA ARG A 516 19.09 1.14 -3.29
C ARG A 516 19.70 1.36 -4.68
N LEU A 517 20.98 1.05 -4.85
CA LEU A 517 21.67 1.15 -6.13
C LEU A 517 20.98 0.28 -7.19
N ALA A 518 20.64 -0.96 -6.85
CA ALA A 518 19.92 -1.87 -7.75
C ALA A 518 18.49 -1.38 -8.08
N LYS A 519 17.81 -0.71 -7.14
CA LYS A 519 16.44 -0.18 -7.33
C LYS A 519 16.37 1.09 -8.15
N THR A 520 17.14 2.10 -7.75
CA THR A 520 17.00 3.47 -8.27
C THR A 520 18.26 4.03 -8.89
N GLY A 521 19.39 3.34 -8.75
CA GLY A 521 20.66 3.82 -9.29
C GLY A 521 21.32 4.95 -8.51
N VAL A 522 22.35 5.54 -9.14
CA VAL A 522 22.99 6.81 -8.74
C VAL A 522 23.04 7.75 -9.92
N GLN A 523 22.70 9.01 -9.68
CA GLN A 523 22.80 10.05 -10.69
C GLN A 523 24.26 10.51 -10.83
N GLY A 524 24.87 10.32 -12.00
CA GLY A 524 26.21 10.79 -12.34
C GLY A 524 27.21 9.67 -12.64
N ILE A 525 27.86 9.78 -13.80
CA ILE A 525 28.94 8.91 -14.32
C ILE A 525 28.61 7.41 -14.23
N GLU A 526 27.55 7.01 -14.93
CA GLU A 526 27.30 5.66 -15.53
C GLU A 526 25.82 5.45 -15.92
N ASN A 527 24.91 6.41 -15.67
CA ASN A 527 23.48 6.35 -16.07
C ASN A 527 22.76 5.05 -15.67
N ALA A 528 23.23 4.37 -14.63
CA ALA A 528 22.64 3.14 -14.14
C ALA A 528 21.50 3.50 -13.18
N ASN A 529 20.28 3.73 -13.70
CA ASN A 529 19.07 4.00 -12.91
C ASN A 529 18.49 2.74 -12.21
N GLY A 530 19.25 1.64 -12.15
CA GLY A 530 18.76 0.35 -11.65
C GLY A 530 17.47 -0.08 -12.34
N VAL A 531 16.57 -0.73 -11.59
CA VAL A 531 15.23 -1.11 -12.09
C VAL A 531 14.38 0.10 -12.47
N ALA A 532 14.57 1.26 -11.82
CA ALA A 532 13.86 2.48 -12.22
C ALA A 532 14.20 2.94 -13.64
N GLY A 533 15.32 2.50 -14.21
CA GLY A 533 15.65 2.71 -15.62
C GLY A 533 14.57 2.21 -16.58
N LEU A 534 13.76 1.22 -16.18
CA LEU A 534 12.62 0.72 -16.96
C LEU A 534 11.62 1.83 -17.31
N TRP A 535 11.41 2.84 -16.46
CA TRP A 535 10.48 3.95 -16.71
C TRP A 535 11.12 5.34 -16.69
N LEU A 536 12.35 5.47 -16.20
CA LEU A 536 13.08 6.74 -16.20
C LEU A 536 13.92 6.96 -17.46
N ASN A 537 14.46 5.89 -18.07
CA ASN A 537 15.27 6.02 -19.27
C ASN A 537 14.37 6.14 -20.49
N ASP A 538 14.70 7.08 -21.38
CA ASP A 538 14.06 7.15 -22.69
C ASP A 538 14.54 6.01 -23.61
N ALA A 539 13.87 5.87 -24.76
CA ALA A 539 14.19 4.80 -25.70
C ALA A 539 15.62 4.87 -26.26
N GLN A 540 16.15 6.07 -26.49
CA GLN A 540 17.49 6.24 -27.05
C GLN A 540 18.53 5.83 -26.01
N GLN A 541 18.37 6.28 -24.76
CA GLN A 541 19.26 5.91 -23.66
C GLN A 541 19.32 4.39 -23.46
N LYS A 542 18.17 3.71 -23.51
CA LYS A 542 18.12 2.25 -23.39
C LYS A 542 18.80 1.54 -24.56
N GLU A 543 18.66 2.05 -25.78
CA GLU A 543 19.36 1.51 -26.95
C GLU A 543 20.88 1.72 -26.85
N ASP A 544 21.33 2.92 -26.45
CA ASP A 544 22.74 3.27 -26.30
C ASP A 544 23.43 2.45 -25.20
N ASN A 545 22.68 2.12 -24.14
CA ASN A 545 23.16 1.25 -23.06
C ASN A 545 23.02 -0.25 -23.36
N PHE A 546 22.37 -0.61 -24.48
CA PHE A 546 22.07 -2.00 -24.86
C PHE A 546 21.13 -2.75 -23.90
N ASP A 547 20.28 -2.02 -23.17
CA ASP A 547 19.43 -2.53 -22.08
C ASP A 547 18.02 -3.00 -22.51
N ILE A 548 17.69 -2.84 -23.79
CA ILE A 548 16.37 -3.19 -24.35
C ILE A 548 16.50 -4.00 -25.63
N ILE A 549 15.54 -4.90 -25.90
CA ILE A 549 15.23 -5.40 -27.25
C ILE A 549 13.81 -4.99 -27.58
N ARG A 550 13.65 -3.97 -28.44
CA ARG A 550 12.33 -3.38 -28.68
C ARG A 550 11.67 -3.81 -29.98
N SER A 551 10.37 -3.50 -30.07
CA SER A 551 9.58 -3.64 -31.30
C SER A 551 9.61 -5.06 -31.89
N LEU A 552 9.61 -6.06 -31.01
CA LEU A 552 9.53 -7.47 -31.37
C LEU A 552 8.11 -7.86 -31.76
N THR A 553 7.96 -8.79 -32.70
CA THR A 553 6.67 -9.41 -33.02
C THR A 553 6.63 -10.85 -32.55
N ILE A 554 5.48 -11.35 -32.10
CA ILE A 554 5.35 -12.74 -31.70
C ILE A 554 5.30 -13.63 -32.94
N GLU A 555 6.26 -14.55 -33.07
CA GLU A 555 6.30 -15.58 -34.12
C GLU A 555 5.52 -16.82 -33.67
N THR A 556 5.82 -17.33 -32.47
CA THR A 556 5.10 -18.45 -31.85
C THR A 556 4.79 -18.17 -30.39
N ASN A 557 3.61 -18.61 -29.95
CA ASN A 557 3.14 -18.44 -28.59
C ASN A 557 2.72 -19.78 -27.99
N HIS A 558 3.54 -20.29 -27.08
CA HIS A 558 3.27 -21.48 -26.27
C HIS A 558 3.07 -21.12 -24.79
N SER A 559 2.66 -19.89 -24.48
CA SER A 559 2.45 -19.41 -23.10
C SER A 559 1.48 -20.26 -22.26
N THR A 560 0.59 -21.03 -22.90
CA THR A 560 -0.37 -21.95 -22.26
C THR A 560 0.14 -23.38 -22.13
N ALA A 561 1.38 -23.69 -22.52
CA ALA A 561 1.97 -25.02 -22.43
C ALA A 561 2.58 -25.29 -21.04
N GLU A 562 3.02 -26.53 -20.77
CA GLU A 562 3.77 -26.83 -19.53
C GLU A 562 5.14 -26.14 -19.49
N ASP A 563 5.80 -25.97 -20.66
CA ASP A 563 6.94 -25.07 -20.83
C ASP A 563 6.46 -23.79 -21.55
N PRO A 564 6.15 -22.70 -20.82
CA PRO A 564 5.45 -21.53 -21.37
C PRO A 564 6.41 -20.62 -22.16
N LEU A 565 6.76 -21.05 -23.37
CA LEU A 565 7.68 -20.36 -24.26
C LEU A 565 6.99 -19.36 -25.18
N ILE A 566 7.63 -18.23 -25.46
CA ILE A 566 7.27 -17.31 -26.53
C ILE A 566 8.51 -17.06 -27.39
N VAL A 567 8.36 -17.21 -28.70
CA VAL A 567 9.38 -16.85 -29.68
C VAL A 567 9.01 -15.50 -30.29
N PHE A 568 9.90 -14.54 -30.09
CA PHE A 568 9.81 -13.21 -30.65
C PHE A 568 10.73 -13.07 -31.85
N ARG A 569 10.22 -12.49 -32.94
CA ARG A 569 10.99 -12.08 -34.10
C ARG A 569 11.39 -10.62 -34.01
N LYS A 570 12.66 -10.33 -34.26
CA LYS A 570 13.18 -8.97 -34.41
C LYS A 570 12.67 -8.36 -35.72
N THR A 571 12.38 -7.08 -35.68
CA THR A 571 11.87 -6.32 -36.83
C THR A 571 12.93 -5.33 -37.32
N GLU A 572 12.67 -4.61 -38.42
CA GLU A 572 13.57 -3.52 -38.84
C GLU A 572 13.69 -2.38 -37.80
N PHE A 573 12.80 -2.33 -36.81
CA PHE A 573 12.80 -1.33 -35.74
C PHE A 573 13.50 -1.82 -34.46
N SER A 574 13.81 -3.12 -34.39
CA SER A 574 14.58 -3.69 -33.28
C SER A 574 16.02 -3.21 -33.35
N ASN A 575 16.58 -2.89 -32.19
CA ASN A 575 17.98 -2.54 -32.06
C ASN A 575 18.87 -3.74 -32.46
N ARG A 576 19.96 -3.44 -33.18
CA ARG A 576 20.89 -4.46 -33.71
C ARG A 576 21.77 -5.07 -32.62
N LEU A 577 22.13 -4.26 -31.63
CA LEU A 577 22.99 -4.64 -30.51
C LEU A 577 22.16 -4.57 -29.23
N ALA A 578 22.28 -5.61 -28.40
CA ALA A 578 21.63 -5.71 -27.10
C ALA A 578 22.50 -6.57 -26.18
N ASN A 579 22.63 -6.23 -24.91
CA ASN A 579 23.44 -6.96 -23.94
C ASN A 579 22.60 -8.01 -23.20
N PHE A 580 22.11 -9.02 -23.93
CA PHE A 580 21.30 -10.10 -23.39
C PHE A 580 21.95 -11.45 -23.67
N ARG A 581 21.85 -12.36 -22.71
CA ARG A 581 22.43 -13.70 -22.71
C ARG A 581 21.38 -14.73 -22.32
N ILE A 582 21.62 -15.97 -22.75
CA ILE A 582 20.82 -17.11 -22.29
C ILE A 582 20.97 -17.22 -20.77
N GLY A 583 19.84 -17.29 -20.08
CA GLY A 583 19.75 -17.32 -18.62
C GLY A 583 19.40 -15.98 -17.99
N ASP A 584 19.47 -14.87 -18.72
CA ASP A 584 19.12 -13.56 -18.17
C ASP A 584 17.63 -13.48 -17.81
N ILE A 585 17.34 -12.86 -16.67
CA ILE A 585 15.99 -12.60 -16.19
C ILE A 585 15.53 -11.27 -16.78
N VAL A 586 14.36 -11.28 -17.38
CA VAL A 586 13.83 -10.14 -18.14
C VAL A 586 12.37 -9.89 -17.82
N VAL A 587 11.94 -8.65 -17.99
CA VAL A 587 10.51 -8.29 -18.12
C VAL A 587 10.16 -8.14 -19.59
N ILE A 588 9.02 -8.71 -19.96
CA ILE A 588 8.42 -8.48 -21.28
C ILE A 588 7.10 -7.74 -21.13
N TYR A 589 6.84 -6.80 -22.02
CA TYR A 589 5.64 -5.97 -21.99
C TYR A 589 5.27 -5.47 -23.39
N PRO A 590 3.97 -5.19 -23.65
CA PRO A 590 3.53 -4.72 -24.95
C PRO A 590 3.90 -3.25 -25.20
N SER A 591 4.00 -2.87 -26.47
CA SER A 591 4.20 -1.49 -26.91
C SER A 591 3.09 -1.07 -27.86
N ALA A 592 2.30 -0.06 -27.47
CA ALA A 592 1.41 0.64 -28.38
C ALA A 592 2.22 1.72 -29.11
N ASP A 593 2.15 1.76 -30.44
CA ASP A 593 2.76 2.81 -31.28
C ASP A 593 4.26 3.04 -31.07
N LYS A 594 5.01 1.98 -30.71
CA LYS A 594 6.47 2.00 -30.48
C LYS A 594 6.92 2.87 -29.29
N THR A 595 6.02 3.31 -28.41
CA THR A 595 6.41 3.98 -27.15
C THR A 595 6.81 2.95 -26.08
N LEU A 596 7.58 3.39 -25.08
CA LEU A 596 8.02 2.52 -23.97
C LEU A 596 7.13 2.60 -22.73
N ASP A 597 6.07 3.40 -22.76
CA ASP A 597 5.16 3.58 -21.61
C ASP A 597 4.37 2.31 -21.26
N GLY A 598 4.41 1.31 -22.14
CA GLY A 598 3.73 0.03 -21.95
C GLY A 598 4.11 -0.69 -20.66
N ILE A 599 5.33 -0.48 -20.14
CA ILE A 599 5.79 -1.05 -18.87
C ILE A 599 4.96 -0.58 -17.66
N LEU A 600 4.43 0.66 -17.71
CA LEU A 600 3.61 1.23 -16.63
C LEU A 600 2.11 1.10 -16.89
N HIS A 601 1.70 0.85 -18.13
CA HIS A 601 0.28 0.87 -18.54
C HIS A 601 -0.29 -0.50 -18.91
N ASN A 602 0.46 -1.58 -18.68
CA ASN A 602 0.02 -2.94 -18.96
C ASN A 602 0.53 -3.92 -17.89
N GLN A 603 0.03 -5.14 -17.96
CA GLN A 603 0.65 -6.26 -17.25
C GLN A 603 2.07 -6.48 -17.79
N ILE A 604 3.01 -6.70 -16.88
CA ILE A 604 4.36 -7.14 -17.20
C ILE A 604 4.49 -8.65 -16.97
N PHE A 605 5.34 -9.31 -17.75
CA PHE A 605 5.63 -10.73 -17.59
C PHE A 605 7.12 -10.94 -17.30
N LYS A 606 7.42 -11.40 -16.09
CA LYS A 606 8.77 -11.84 -15.75
C LYS A 606 9.07 -13.14 -16.47
N SER A 607 10.23 -13.20 -17.10
CA SER A 607 10.65 -14.27 -18.01
C SER A 607 12.15 -14.52 -17.91
N THR A 608 12.61 -15.60 -18.53
CA THR A 608 14.04 -15.92 -18.70
C THR A 608 14.35 -16.11 -20.17
N VAL A 609 15.44 -15.52 -20.66
CA VAL A 609 15.91 -15.74 -22.03
C VAL A 609 16.44 -17.17 -22.15
N VAL A 610 15.86 -17.97 -23.05
CA VAL A 610 16.29 -19.35 -23.29
C VAL A 610 17.06 -19.52 -24.59
N ALA A 611 16.85 -18.63 -25.56
CA ALA A 611 17.62 -18.57 -26.80
C ALA A 611 17.63 -17.14 -27.35
N ILE A 612 18.74 -16.76 -27.98
CA ILE A 612 18.88 -15.48 -28.68
C ILE A 612 19.70 -15.69 -29.96
N THR A 613 19.15 -15.26 -31.09
CA THR A 613 19.80 -15.28 -32.40
C THR A 613 19.81 -13.86 -32.99
N PRO A 614 20.46 -13.62 -34.14
CA PRO A 614 20.37 -12.31 -34.79
C PRO A 614 18.93 -11.93 -35.20
N GLU A 615 18.04 -12.90 -35.40
CA GLU A 615 16.67 -12.73 -35.93
C GLU A 615 15.59 -12.92 -34.87
N ASP A 616 15.78 -13.82 -33.91
CA ASP A 616 14.74 -14.23 -32.97
C ASP A 616 15.26 -14.22 -31.51
N VAL A 617 14.33 -14.05 -30.57
CA VAL A 617 14.57 -14.16 -29.11
C VAL A 617 13.49 -15.07 -28.54
N THR A 618 13.89 -16.13 -27.84
CA THR A 618 12.95 -17.03 -27.16
C THR A 618 13.04 -16.80 -25.66
N VAL A 619 11.90 -16.57 -25.04
CA VAL A 619 11.77 -16.41 -23.59
C VAL A 619 10.86 -17.48 -23.01
N ARG A 620 11.17 -17.90 -21.79
CA ARG A 620 10.29 -18.71 -20.95
C ARG A 620 9.62 -17.80 -19.93
N LEU A 621 8.29 -17.75 -19.94
CA LEU A 621 7.54 -17.05 -18.92
C LEU A 621 7.74 -17.77 -17.59
N ARG A 622 7.82 -17.03 -16.48
CA ARG A 622 7.86 -17.67 -15.15
C ARG A 622 6.58 -18.41 -14.82
N CYS A 623 5.47 -17.90 -15.33
CA CYS A 623 4.14 -18.42 -15.04
C CYS A 623 3.45 -18.75 -16.35
N LYS A 624 2.87 -19.94 -16.41
CA LYS A 624 2.00 -20.36 -17.50
C LYS A 624 0.82 -19.40 -17.58
N GLN A 625 0.48 -18.97 -18.79
CA GLN A 625 -0.63 -18.07 -19.02
C GLN A 625 -1.89 -18.87 -19.32
N PHE A 626 -2.95 -18.56 -18.59
CA PHE A 626 -4.27 -19.11 -18.83
C PHE A 626 -4.97 -18.37 -19.99
N ASN A 627 -4.95 -17.04 -19.95
CA ASN A 627 -5.52 -16.18 -20.97
C ASN A 627 -4.40 -15.60 -21.84
N ASN A 628 -4.45 -15.85 -23.15
CA ASN A 628 -3.44 -15.38 -24.11
C ASN A 628 -3.90 -14.22 -25.00
N ASN A 629 -5.06 -13.59 -24.70
CA ASN A 629 -5.62 -12.52 -25.52
C ASN A 629 -4.69 -11.31 -25.61
N ILE A 630 -4.01 -10.95 -24.51
CA ILE A 630 -3.05 -9.84 -24.49
C ILE A 630 -1.95 -10.00 -25.54
N PHE A 631 -1.48 -11.23 -25.80
CA PHE A 631 -0.47 -11.52 -26.82
C PHE A 631 -0.98 -11.36 -28.25
N LYS A 632 -2.30 -11.24 -28.45
CA LYS A 632 -2.94 -11.03 -29.75
C LYS A 632 -3.37 -9.58 -29.97
N GLU A 633 -3.55 -8.81 -28.89
CA GLU A 633 -3.99 -7.42 -28.92
C GLU A 633 -2.89 -6.45 -29.39
N TYR A 634 -1.63 -6.78 -29.07
CA TYR A 634 -0.50 -5.89 -29.36
C TYR A 634 0.43 -6.49 -30.41
N LYS A 635 0.74 -5.68 -31.43
CA LYS A 635 1.66 -6.05 -32.49
C LYS A 635 3.11 -6.12 -32.02
N TYR A 636 3.52 -5.17 -31.17
CA TYR A 636 4.92 -4.99 -30.77
C TYR A 636 5.12 -5.23 -29.28
N TRP A 637 6.27 -5.81 -28.96
CA TRP A 637 6.70 -6.18 -27.62
C TRP A 637 8.14 -5.74 -27.36
N ASN A 638 8.43 -5.46 -26.10
CA ASN A 638 9.77 -5.08 -25.65
C ASN A 638 10.24 -6.06 -24.57
N ILE A 639 11.57 -6.25 -24.52
CA ILE A 639 12.26 -7.06 -23.50
C ILE A 639 13.31 -6.16 -22.85
N GLU A 640 13.32 -6.09 -21.52
CA GLU A 640 14.33 -5.39 -20.72
C GLU A 640 14.78 -6.26 -19.55
N HIS A 641 15.97 -6.02 -19.01
CA HIS A 641 16.48 -6.74 -17.84
C HIS A 641 15.61 -6.51 -16.59
N ASP A 642 15.44 -7.56 -15.78
CA ASP A 642 14.84 -7.48 -14.44
C ASP A 642 15.93 -7.72 -13.39
N LEU A 643 16.42 -6.64 -12.78
CA LEU A 643 17.59 -6.67 -11.89
C LEU A 643 17.26 -7.02 -10.42
N LEU A 644 15.98 -7.23 -10.06
CA LEU A 644 15.55 -7.35 -8.65
C LEU A 644 14.69 -8.59 -8.37
N ASP A 645 15.12 -9.73 -8.89
CA ASP A 645 14.49 -11.01 -8.54
C ASP A 645 15.47 -12.04 -7.99
#